data_AF-A0A972LTJ3-F1
#
_entry.id   AF-A0A972LTJ3-F1
#
_cell.length_a   1.000
_cell.length_b   1.000
_cell.length_c   1.000
_cell.angle_alpha   90.00
_cell.angle_beta   90.00
_cell.angle_gamma   90.00
#
_symmetry.space_group_name_H-M   'P 1'
#
loop_
_entity.id
_entity.type
_entity.pdbx_description
1 polymer ?
#
loop_
_entity_poly.entity_id
_entity_poly.type
_entity_poly.pdbx_seq_one_letter_code
_entity_poly.pdbx_strand_id
1 'polypeptide(L)'
;MQERRIATLWLFTAILFWFVGCLVVQAAEEIVAPDFEQEIAPLLVRRCLECHQERDPSGGLSLASKAGLLQGGESGSVVTADTPDESYLLERVTTGDMPPEKKGVSQKLPAEEILLLERWVSTGSNWPEQRKLDLFEKSTEVRGGRDWWSLLSVKKVTPPEVELADQVRNSIDNFILAKLKTADLVPAPLENKRRLIRRIYFDLIGLPPSFEKIEAFVADERPEAWERVVDELLASSQFGERWARHWLDLVRFAETCGYERDQEKPYAWRYRDWVVDSINEDIPYDRFVLEQLAGDELSDRTERSVIATGMLRLGTWNDEPNDPQDYKYERLEDLVHVTSSAFLGLTVKCARCHDHKFDPIPQVDYHRLAALFWPGPINPRDSKLLGGPTTEELGYANVFGWTDLTAKPSPFHLLKQGDRHSPAEVVEAGVLSAVRALDKPFDPPPSKGKSTGRRLQFARWVIDPQNPLTARVLVNRLWQHHFGAGLVRTPNNFGFRGALPTHPQLLDWLAGELVQGGWKTKRIHKLMLMSRLYQQSSLHPRFEEYQQQDAANQLWWRAERYRLDAEALRDTMLVVTGELDSTQGGPSFRPTMDEGALVGLSRKEAAWQASPPEQQRRRSLYMFSKRSLLLPMMTTFNFSDTISPCGQRDVTIAPTQALALMNNSFAHDRSMALAKRVTAVEESDLSEQVQLVWRFALSRSAKSEEVQLALEHLAQQRDRFEEEASPELLALASLCHVMLNSNEFIFVD
;
A
#
# COMPACT_ATOMS: atom_id res chain seq x y z
N MET A 1 -72.15 -64.93 30.65
CA MET A 1 -71.77 -65.70 29.44
C MET A 1 -72.52 -65.12 28.24
N GLN A 2 -71.96 -64.93 27.07
CA GLN A 2 -70.59 -64.59 26.68
C GLN A 2 -70.62 -63.73 25.39
N GLU A 3 -71.78 -63.12 25.06
CA GLU A 3 -71.95 -62.47 23.74
C GLU A 3 -72.31 -60.97 23.80
N ARG A 4 -72.73 -60.44 24.95
CA ARG A 4 -73.04 -59.00 25.10
C ARG A 4 -71.87 -58.10 25.50
N ARG A 5 -70.65 -58.65 25.63
CA ARG A 5 -69.44 -57.88 26.01
C ARG A 5 -68.48 -57.61 24.85
N ILE A 6 -68.74 -58.14 23.65
CA ILE A 6 -67.86 -57.95 22.49
C ILE A 6 -68.29 -56.74 21.66
N ALA A 7 -69.59 -56.43 21.58
CA ALA A 7 -70.08 -55.30 20.79
C ALA A 7 -69.69 -53.91 21.36
N THR A 8 -69.50 -53.80 22.68
CA THR A 8 -69.16 -52.52 23.33
C THR A 8 -67.65 -52.21 23.29
N LEU A 9 -66.81 -53.23 23.08
CA LEU A 9 -65.35 -53.07 23.05
C LEU A 9 -64.84 -52.68 21.65
N TRP A 10 -65.58 -53.01 20.58
CA TRP A 10 -65.26 -52.59 19.20
C TRP A 10 -65.71 -51.17 18.87
N LEU A 11 -66.72 -50.63 19.56
CA LEU A 11 -67.15 -49.25 19.37
C LEU A 11 -66.20 -48.24 20.04
N PHE A 12 -65.57 -48.61 21.16
CA PHE A 12 -64.63 -47.74 21.88
C PHE A 12 -63.24 -47.69 21.25
N THR A 13 -62.76 -48.76 20.60
CA THR A 13 -61.51 -48.74 19.82
C THR A 13 -61.66 -48.02 18.47
N ALA A 14 -62.85 -48.06 17.85
CA ALA A 14 -63.12 -47.32 16.62
C ALA A 14 -63.23 -45.80 16.86
N ILE A 15 -63.82 -45.36 17.98
CA ILE A 15 -63.95 -43.92 18.30
C ILE A 15 -62.61 -43.33 18.79
N LEU A 16 -61.75 -44.11 19.46
CA LEU A 16 -60.39 -43.66 19.81
C LEU A 16 -59.48 -43.57 18.56
N PHE A 17 -59.65 -44.44 17.56
CA PHE A 17 -58.95 -44.32 16.27
C PHE A 17 -59.49 -43.20 15.38
N TRP A 18 -60.77 -42.82 15.53
CA TRP A 18 -61.34 -41.68 14.80
C TRP A 18 -60.98 -40.33 15.45
N PHE A 19 -60.79 -40.27 16.77
CA PHE A 19 -60.34 -39.05 17.47
C PHE A 19 -58.81 -38.86 17.48
N VAL A 20 -58.02 -39.94 17.39
CA VAL A 20 -56.56 -39.84 17.20
C VAL A 20 -56.19 -39.74 15.70
N GLY A 21 -57.07 -40.19 14.80
CA GLY A 21 -56.90 -40.08 13.34
C GLY A 21 -57.32 -38.75 12.71
N CYS A 22 -57.94 -37.83 13.47
CA CYS A 22 -58.40 -36.53 12.95
C CYS A 22 -57.73 -35.30 13.61
N LEU A 23 -56.67 -35.50 14.38
CA LEU A 23 -55.83 -34.42 14.94
C LEU A 23 -54.34 -34.63 14.63
N VAL A 24 -54.02 -35.22 13.49
CA VAL A 24 -52.92 -34.71 12.68
C VAL A 24 -53.57 -33.80 11.67
N VAL A 25 -53.94 -32.59 12.13
CA VAL A 25 -53.94 -31.45 11.22
C VAL A 25 -52.51 -31.43 10.71
N GLN A 26 -52.31 -31.91 9.48
CA GLN A 26 -51.24 -31.40 8.64
C GLN A 26 -51.45 -29.89 8.71
N ALA A 27 -50.69 -29.23 9.58
CA ALA A 27 -50.26 -27.89 9.26
C ALA A 27 -49.55 -28.10 7.94
N ALA A 28 -50.28 -27.89 6.83
CA ALA A 28 -49.63 -27.53 5.59
C ALA A 28 -48.82 -26.30 6.00
N GLU A 29 -47.52 -26.50 6.21
CA GLU A 29 -46.58 -25.42 6.40
C GLU A 29 -46.85 -24.52 5.19
N GLU A 30 -47.43 -23.35 5.44
CA GLU A 30 -47.67 -22.36 4.40
C GLU A 30 -46.31 -22.14 3.74
N ILE A 31 -46.17 -22.52 2.46
CA ILE A 31 -44.92 -22.33 1.74
C ILE A 31 -44.77 -20.83 1.54
N VAL A 32 -44.12 -20.17 2.51
CA VAL A 32 -43.85 -18.74 2.46
C VAL A 32 -42.89 -18.50 1.30
N ALA A 33 -43.34 -17.67 0.35
CA ALA A 33 -42.51 -17.26 -0.77
C ALA A 33 -41.25 -16.54 -0.24
N PRO A 34 -40.05 -16.96 -0.65
CA PRO A 34 -38.81 -16.32 -0.21
C PRO A 34 -38.72 -14.89 -0.75
N ASP A 35 -38.09 -14.02 0.03
CA ASP A 35 -37.84 -12.64 -0.40
C ASP A 35 -36.80 -12.64 -1.52
N PHE A 36 -37.16 -12.11 -2.68
CA PHE A 36 -36.29 -12.14 -3.84
C PHE A 36 -34.98 -11.38 -3.60
N GLU A 37 -35.00 -10.20 -2.96
CA GLU A 37 -33.80 -9.37 -2.78
C GLU A 37 -32.91 -9.86 -1.63
N GLN A 38 -33.52 -10.36 -0.56
CA GLN A 38 -32.78 -10.79 0.63
C GLN A 38 -32.25 -12.22 0.50
N GLU A 39 -32.99 -13.11 -0.16
CA GLU A 39 -32.69 -14.55 -0.18
C GLU A 39 -32.28 -15.04 -1.57
N ILE A 40 -33.05 -14.73 -2.63
CA ILE A 40 -32.84 -15.33 -3.97
C ILE A 40 -31.75 -14.64 -4.77
N ALA A 41 -31.78 -13.31 -4.90
CA ALA A 41 -30.81 -12.54 -5.65
C ALA A 41 -29.37 -12.80 -5.16
N PRO A 42 -29.07 -12.78 -3.84
CA PRO A 42 -27.72 -13.10 -3.37
C PRO A 42 -27.30 -14.55 -3.67
N LEU A 43 -28.25 -15.48 -3.74
CA LEU A 43 -27.97 -16.86 -4.10
C LEU A 43 -27.60 -16.98 -5.59
N LEU A 44 -28.43 -16.41 -6.48
CA LEU A 44 -28.19 -16.42 -7.92
C LEU A 44 -26.89 -15.70 -8.30
N VAL A 45 -26.62 -14.53 -7.69
CA VAL A 45 -25.35 -13.80 -7.90
C VAL A 45 -24.15 -14.66 -7.51
N ARG A 46 -24.19 -15.32 -6.34
CA ARG A 46 -23.05 -16.08 -5.83
C ARG A 46 -22.82 -17.42 -6.53
N ARG A 47 -23.89 -18.13 -6.91
CA ARG A 47 -23.80 -19.50 -7.44
C ARG A 47 -23.90 -19.59 -8.95
N CYS A 48 -24.54 -18.63 -9.61
CA CYS A 48 -24.95 -18.78 -11.01
C CYS A 48 -24.35 -17.74 -11.96
N LEU A 49 -24.25 -16.48 -11.55
CA LEU A 49 -23.91 -15.40 -12.49
C LEU A 49 -22.47 -15.43 -13.03
N GLU A 50 -21.54 -16.13 -12.38
CA GLU A 50 -20.19 -16.31 -12.92
C GLU A 50 -20.21 -16.98 -14.31
N CYS A 51 -21.18 -17.87 -14.56
CA CYS A 51 -21.35 -18.54 -15.85
C CYS A 51 -22.60 -18.09 -16.63
N HIS A 52 -23.66 -17.65 -15.94
CA HIS A 52 -24.97 -17.33 -16.50
C HIS A 52 -25.29 -15.82 -16.46
N GLN A 53 -24.30 -14.98 -16.71
CA GLN A 53 -24.45 -13.52 -16.86
C GLN A 53 -24.99 -13.13 -18.25
N GLU A 54 -25.34 -11.85 -18.47
CA GLU A 54 -25.88 -11.40 -19.77
C GLU A 54 -24.84 -11.27 -20.88
N ARG A 55 -23.60 -10.88 -20.57
CA ARG A 55 -22.60 -10.53 -21.60
C ARG A 55 -22.10 -11.74 -22.38
N ASP A 56 -21.94 -12.87 -21.69
CA ASP A 56 -21.46 -14.14 -22.25
C ASP A 56 -22.07 -15.32 -21.47
N PRO A 57 -23.38 -15.59 -21.65
CA PRO A 57 -24.08 -16.65 -20.93
C PRO A 57 -23.67 -18.04 -21.42
N SER A 58 -23.18 -18.87 -20.50
CA SER A 58 -22.91 -20.28 -20.77
C SER A 58 -24.19 -21.02 -21.13
N GLY A 59 -24.16 -21.76 -22.25
CA GLY A 59 -25.33 -22.50 -22.74
C GLY A 59 -26.51 -21.59 -23.12
N GLY A 60 -26.25 -20.33 -23.45
CA GLY A 60 -27.26 -19.34 -23.81
C GLY A 60 -28.18 -18.88 -22.68
N LEU A 61 -28.00 -19.39 -21.46
CA LEU A 61 -28.84 -19.07 -20.29
C LEU A 61 -28.30 -17.86 -19.53
N SER A 62 -29.14 -16.82 -19.39
CA SER A 62 -28.88 -15.70 -18.49
C SER A 62 -29.82 -15.71 -17.29
N LEU A 63 -29.25 -15.74 -16.08
CA LEU A 63 -29.97 -15.67 -14.80
C LEU A 63 -29.87 -14.28 -14.17
N ALA A 64 -29.55 -13.26 -14.96
CA ALA A 64 -29.40 -11.89 -14.49
C ALA A 64 -30.69 -11.06 -14.55
N SER A 65 -31.73 -11.52 -15.25
CA SER A 65 -32.99 -10.82 -15.39
C SER A 65 -34.17 -11.79 -15.54
N LYS A 66 -35.38 -11.31 -15.24
CA LYS A 66 -36.63 -12.07 -15.48
C LYS A 66 -36.77 -12.51 -16.93
N ALA A 67 -36.42 -11.63 -17.87
CA ALA A 67 -36.48 -11.93 -19.30
C ALA A 67 -35.53 -13.07 -19.68
N GLY A 68 -34.28 -13.05 -19.18
CA GLY A 68 -33.32 -14.13 -19.40
C GLY A 68 -33.76 -15.46 -18.79
N LEU A 69 -34.31 -15.43 -17.57
CA LEU A 69 -34.86 -16.60 -16.90
C LEU A 69 -35.97 -17.27 -17.72
N LEU A 70 -36.93 -16.46 -18.23
CA LEU A 70 -38.07 -16.94 -19.01
C LEU A 70 -37.69 -17.38 -20.43
N GLN A 71 -36.66 -16.76 -21.01
CA GLN A 71 -36.14 -17.16 -22.32
C GLN A 71 -35.51 -18.57 -22.28
N GLY A 72 -34.93 -18.96 -21.14
CA GLY A 72 -34.24 -20.24 -20.99
C GLY A 72 -32.89 -20.27 -21.69
N GLY A 73 -32.31 -21.47 -21.80
CA GLY A 73 -31.02 -21.70 -22.47
C GLY A 73 -31.13 -22.61 -23.68
N GLU A 74 -30.00 -23.05 -24.22
CA GLU A 74 -29.91 -24.01 -25.33
C GLU A 74 -30.59 -25.36 -25.01
N SER A 75 -30.73 -25.69 -23.72
CA SER A 75 -31.44 -26.89 -23.25
C SER A 75 -32.94 -26.68 -23.01
N GLY A 76 -33.48 -25.49 -23.30
CA GLY A 76 -34.90 -25.15 -23.14
C GLY A 76 -35.20 -24.31 -21.90
N SER A 77 -36.46 -24.37 -21.43
CA SER A 77 -36.92 -23.65 -20.24
C SER A 77 -36.21 -24.14 -18.98
N VAL A 78 -35.86 -23.20 -18.09
CA VAL A 78 -35.08 -23.49 -16.88
C VAL A 78 -35.98 -23.54 -15.63
N VAL A 79 -37.10 -22.84 -15.69
CA VAL A 79 -38.11 -22.78 -14.61
C VAL A 79 -39.49 -23.08 -15.20
N THR A 80 -40.21 -23.99 -14.56
CA THR A 80 -41.61 -24.33 -14.85
C THR A 80 -42.42 -24.07 -13.60
N ALA A 81 -43.11 -22.91 -13.57
CA ALA A 81 -43.83 -22.45 -12.38
C ALA A 81 -44.97 -23.39 -11.94
N ASP A 82 -45.56 -24.15 -12.86
CA ASP A 82 -46.67 -25.05 -12.59
C ASP A 82 -46.23 -26.46 -12.12
N THR A 83 -44.96 -26.82 -12.36
CA THR A 83 -44.38 -28.14 -12.04
C THR A 83 -42.92 -27.98 -11.58
N PRO A 84 -42.68 -27.68 -10.28
CA PRO A 84 -41.32 -27.50 -9.74
C PRO A 84 -40.41 -28.71 -9.94
N ASP A 85 -40.96 -29.93 -9.85
CA ASP A 85 -40.24 -31.19 -10.06
C ASP A 85 -39.71 -31.35 -11.50
N GLU A 86 -40.24 -30.58 -12.46
CA GLU A 86 -39.80 -30.54 -13.86
C GLU A 86 -38.82 -29.37 -14.14
N SER A 87 -38.48 -28.57 -13.13
CA SER A 87 -37.56 -27.45 -13.29
C SER A 87 -36.14 -27.94 -13.51
N TYR A 88 -35.62 -27.68 -14.71
CA TYR A 88 -34.24 -27.98 -15.08
C TYR A 88 -33.21 -27.28 -14.17
N LEU A 89 -33.53 -26.09 -13.63
CA LEU A 89 -32.71 -25.43 -12.61
C LEU A 89 -32.55 -26.31 -11.37
N LEU A 90 -33.67 -26.80 -10.82
CA LEU A 90 -33.70 -27.61 -9.60
C LEU A 90 -33.03 -28.96 -9.81
N GLU A 91 -33.21 -29.57 -10.98
CA GLU A 91 -32.49 -30.79 -11.37
C GLU A 91 -30.97 -30.56 -11.25
N ARG A 92 -30.44 -29.52 -11.92
CA ARG A 92 -28.99 -29.28 -12.01
C ARG A 92 -28.34 -28.92 -10.68
N VAL A 93 -28.99 -28.09 -9.85
CA VAL A 93 -28.44 -27.74 -8.53
C VAL A 93 -28.49 -28.91 -7.56
N THR A 94 -29.39 -29.88 -7.77
CA THR A 94 -29.56 -31.07 -6.93
C THR A 94 -28.62 -32.22 -7.34
N THR A 95 -28.39 -32.43 -8.64
CA THR A 95 -27.42 -33.41 -9.14
C THR A 95 -25.98 -32.94 -8.93
N GLY A 96 -25.75 -31.63 -8.97
CA GLY A 96 -24.44 -31.02 -8.78
C GLY A 96 -23.57 -31.01 -10.04
N ASP A 97 -24.18 -31.08 -11.22
CA ASP A 97 -23.47 -31.09 -12.51
C ASP A 97 -22.89 -29.71 -12.92
N MET A 98 -23.19 -28.67 -12.13
CA MET A 98 -22.83 -27.28 -12.43
C MET A 98 -21.88 -26.71 -11.36
N PRO A 99 -20.86 -25.91 -11.75
CA PRO A 99 -20.40 -25.70 -13.13
C PRO A 99 -19.82 -27.00 -13.73
N PRO A 100 -19.86 -27.18 -15.06
CA PRO A 100 -19.25 -28.35 -15.70
C PRO A 100 -17.75 -28.41 -15.42
N GLU A 101 -17.15 -29.61 -15.35
CA GLU A 101 -15.73 -29.81 -15.00
C GLU A 101 -14.74 -28.95 -15.82
N LYS A 102 -15.08 -28.66 -17.08
CA LYS A 102 -14.26 -27.79 -17.96
C LYS A 102 -14.29 -26.31 -17.57
N LYS A 103 -15.27 -25.87 -16.78
CA LYS A 103 -15.52 -24.49 -16.37
C LYS A 103 -15.40 -24.28 -14.85
N GLY A 104 -15.34 -25.35 -14.06
CA GLY A 104 -15.15 -25.28 -12.61
C GLY A 104 -15.30 -26.64 -11.95
N VAL A 105 -15.40 -26.65 -10.63
CA VAL A 105 -15.64 -27.88 -9.85
C VAL A 105 -17.15 -28.10 -9.75
N SER A 106 -17.65 -29.18 -10.36
CA SER A 106 -19.05 -29.59 -10.26
C SER A 106 -19.37 -29.93 -8.81
N GLN A 107 -20.40 -29.29 -8.26
CA GLN A 107 -20.79 -29.47 -6.87
C GLN A 107 -22.30 -29.32 -6.69
N LYS A 108 -22.86 -30.16 -5.84
CA LYS A 108 -24.23 -30.01 -5.37
C LYS A 108 -24.33 -28.80 -4.43
N LEU A 109 -25.38 -27.99 -4.57
CA LEU A 109 -25.60 -26.89 -3.64
C LEU A 109 -25.94 -27.39 -2.22
N PRO A 110 -25.63 -26.63 -1.16
CA PRO A 110 -26.11 -26.91 0.18
C PRO A 110 -27.63 -27.12 0.22
N ALA A 111 -28.10 -28.07 1.03
CA ALA A 111 -29.52 -28.43 1.09
C ALA A 111 -30.43 -27.22 1.41
N GLU A 112 -29.97 -26.29 2.25
CA GLU A 112 -30.67 -25.05 2.56
C GLU A 112 -30.85 -24.13 1.35
N GLU A 113 -29.86 -24.03 0.47
CA GLU A 113 -29.91 -23.23 -0.75
C GLU A 113 -30.82 -23.88 -1.81
N ILE A 114 -30.81 -25.22 -1.89
CA ILE A 114 -31.72 -25.98 -2.75
C ILE A 114 -33.17 -25.77 -2.30
N LEU A 115 -33.47 -25.96 -1.01
CA LEU A 115 -34.80 -25.72 -0.44
C LEU A 115 -35.28 -24.28 -0.69
N LEU A 116 -34.36 -23.32 -0.66
CA LEU A 116 -34.69 -21.93 -0.96
C LEU A 116 -35.09 -21.74 -2.42
N LEU A 117 -34.35 -22.34 -3.37
CA LEU A 117 -34.72 -22.31 -4.80
C LEU A 117 -36.02 -23.09 -5.08
N GLU A 118 -36.24 -24.23 -4.43
CA GLU A 118 -37.48 -25.02 -4.54
C GLU A 118 -38.69 -24.20 -4.10
N ARG A 119 -38.61 -23.53 -2.94
CA ARG A 119 -39.68 -22.63 -2.47
C ARG A 119 -39.91 -21.47 -3.43
N TRP A 120 -38.84 -20.88 -3.97
CA TRP A 120 -38.97 -19.80 -4.96
C TRP A 120 -39.66 -20.26 -6.25
N VAL A 121 -39.26 -21.40 -6.80
CA VAL A 121 -39.87 -21.97 -8.01
C VAL A 121 -41.33 -22.34 -7.78
N SER A 122 -41.63 -23.03 -6.67
CA SER A 122 -43.00 -23.44 -6.32
C SER A 122 -43.97 -22.29 -6.03
N THR A 123 -43.44 -21.11 -5.68
CA THR A 123 -44.25 -19.89 -5.47
C THR A 123 -44.29 -18.98 -6.70
N GLY A 124 -43.95 -19.52 -7.86
CA GLY A 124 -44.11 -18.86 -9.17
C GLY A 124 -42.88 -18.07 -9.63
N SER A 125 -41.71 -18.30 -9.02
CA SER A 125 -40.45 -17.62 -9.34
C SER A 125 -40.58 -16.12 -9.42
N ASN A 126 -41.22 -15.53 -8.40
CA ASN A 126 -41.48 -14.10 -8.38
C ASN A 126 -40.16 -13.33 -8.52
N TRP A 127 -40.13 -12.41 -9.48
CA TRP A 127 -38.96 -11.60 -9.83
C TRP A 127 -39.44 -10.17 -10.11
N PRO A 128 -38.88 -9.13 -9.45
CA PRO A 128 -39.32 -7.76 -9.66
C PRO A 128 -39.05 -7.27 -11.09
N GLU A 129 -40.05 -6.72 -11.78
CA GLU A 129 -40.02 -6.51 -13.25
C GLU A 129 -38.79 -5.76 -13.78
N GLN A 130 -38.27 -4.79 -13.02
CA GLN A 130 -37.13 -3.96 -13.43
C GLN A 130 -35.81 -4.39 -12.78
N ARG A 131 -35.82 -5.46 -12.00
CA ARG A 131 -34.64 -5.93 -11.30
C ARG A 131 -33.72 -6.68 -12.24
N LYS A 132 -32.52 -6.15 -12.41
CA LYS A 132 -31.41 -6.78 -13.11
C LYS A 132 -30.27 -7.01 -12.13
N LEU A 133 -29.84 -8.25 -12.00
CA LEU A 133 -28.72 -8.64 -11.15
C LEU A 133 -27.41 -8.27 -11.84
N ASP A 134 -26.54 -7.54 -11.15
CA ASP A 134 -25.15 -7.30 -11.51
C ASP A 134 -24.27 -8.38 -10.86
N LEU A 135 -23.38 -8.98 -11.66
CA LEU A 135 -22.37 -9.94 -11.21
C LEU A 135 -21.64 -9.43 -9.96
N PHE A 136 -21.34 -8.13 -9.93
CA PHE A 136 -20.55 -7.50 -8.89
C PHE A 136 -21.33 -7.13 -7.63
N GLU A 137 -22.61 -7.48 -7.48
CA GLU A 137 -23.38 -7.13 -6.28
C GLU A 137 -22.90 -7.81 -5.00
N LYS A 138 -22.46 -9.07 -5.11
CA LYS A 138 -22.01 -9.88 -3.98
C LYS A 138 -20.63 -10.47 -4.24
N SER A 139 -19.89 -10.62 -3.15
CA SER A 139 -18.62 -11.33 -3.12
C SER A 139 -18.87 -12.84 -3.14
N THR A 140 -17.99 -13.55 -3.83
CA THR A 140 -17.99 -15.01 -3.97
C THR A 140 -16.66 -15.57 -3.47
N GLU A 141 -16.49 -16.89 -3.52
CA GLU A 141 -15.23 -17.55 -3.17
C GLU A 141 -14.09 -17.28 -4.18
N VAL A 142 -14.41 -16.73 -5.36
CA VAL A 142 -13.45 -16.51 -6.45
C VAL A 142 -13.29 -15.05 -6.85
N ARG A 143 -14.17 -14.16 -6.39
CA ARG A 143 -14.22 -12.74 -6.79
C ARG A 143 -14.87 -11.85 -5.72
N GLY A 144 -14.39 -10.62 -5.58
CA GLY A 144 -15.00 -9.58 -4.75
C GLY A 144 -16.19 -8.90 -5.43
N GLY A 145 -17.23 -8.64 -4.67
CA GLY A 145 -18.35 -7.78 -5.06
C GLY A 145 -18.25 -6.38 -4.46
N ARG A 146 -19.25 -5.54 -4.68
CA ARG A 146 -19.37 -4.19 -4.09
C ARG A 146 -19.64 -4.24 -2.58
N ASP A 147 -19.92 -5.42 -2.03
CA ASP A 147 -19.95 -5.71 -0.60
C ASP A 147 -18.59 -6.08 -0.01
N TRP A 148 -17.52 -6.08 -0.81
CA TRP A 148 -16.15 -6.33 -0.33
C TRP A 148 -15.75 -5.29 0.72
N TRP A 149 -15.08 -5.74 1.78
CA TRP A 149 -14.86 -4.99 3.01
C TRP A 149 -14.27 -3.58 2.79
N SER A 150 -13.38 -3.42 1.81
CA SER A 150 -12.68 -2.14 1.53
C SER A 150 -13.54 -1.15 0.76
N LEU A 151 -14.61 -1.61 0.11
CA LEU A 151 -15.57 -0.79 -0.64
C LEU A 151 -16.77 -0.37 0.22
N LEU A 152 -16.91 -0.95 1.41
CA LEU A 152 -17.92 -0.53 2.38
C LEU A 152 -17.48 0.75 3.10
N SER A 153 -18.43 1.62 3.42
CA SER A 153 -18.20 2.85 4.18
C SER A 153 -17.38 2.60 5.45
N VAL A 154 -16.48 3.53 5.79
CA VAL A 154 -15.72 3.48 7.05
C VAL A 154 -16.70 3.49 8.23
N LYS A 155 -16.61 2.47 9.10
CA LYS A 155 -17.49 2.34 10.26
C LYS A 155 -17.05 3.30 11.35
N LYS A 156 -18.01 3.89 12.05
CA LYS A 156 -17.73 4.55 13.34
C LYS A 156 -17.50 3.46 14.39
N VAL A 157 -16.27 3.34 14.87
CA VAL A 157 -15.85 2.31 15.82
C VAL A 157 -15.55 2.94 17.18
N THR A 158 -16.07 2.36 18.26
CA THR A 158 -15.65 2.66 19.63
C THR A 158 -14.54 1.68 20.03
N PRO A 159 -13.44 2.15 20.64
CA PRO A 159 -12.40 1.25 21.13
C PRO A 159 -12.96 0.19 22.10
N PRO A 160 -12.52 -1.07 22.02
CA PRO A 160 -13.03 -2.12 22.89
C PRO A 160 -12.56 -1.92 24.33
N GLU A 161 -13.37 -2.33 25.30
CA GLU A 161 -12.96 -2.42 26.70
C GLU A 161 -12.03 -3.63 26.88
N VAL A 162 -10.97 -3.46 27.67
CA VAL A 162 -9.95 -4.50 27.93
C VAL A 162 -9.66 -4.61 29.42
N GLU A 163 -9.42 -5.84 29.90
CA GLU A 163 -9.13 -6.12 31.31
C GLU A 163 -7.77 -5.58 31.75
N LEU A 164 -6.79 -5.54 30.83
CA LEU A 164 -5.44 -5.01 31.05
C LEU A 164 -5.41 -3.48 30.88
N ALA A 165 -6.30 -2.77 31.56
CA ALA A 165 -6.46 -1.32 31.44
C ALA A 165 -5.19 -0.54 31.87
N ASP A 166 -4.37 -1.11 32.75
CA ASP A 166 -3.07 -0.57 33.17
C ASP A 166 -2.01 -0.58 32.06
N GLN A 167 -2.19 -1.42 31.03
CA GLN A 167 -1.33 -1.49 29.85
C GLN A 167 -1.80 -0.60 28.71
N VAL A 168 -2.95 0.08 28.83
CA VAL A 168 -3.45 0.98 27.80
C VAL A 168 -2.83 2.38 27.95
N ARG A 169 -2.14 2.87 26.91
CA ARG A 169 -1.72 4.28 26.81
C ARG A 169 -2.68 5.08 25.95
N ASN A 170 -3.16 4.50 24.86
CA ASN A 170 -4.20 5.10 24.02
C ASN A 170 -5.05 4.01 23.35
N SER A 171 -6.07 4.43 22.60
CA SER A 171 -7.04 3.53 21.97
C SER A 171 -6.45 2.49 21.02
N ILE A 172 -5.24 2.69 20.46
CA ILE A 172 -4.58 1.65 19.65
C ILE A 172 -4.36 0.40 20.51
N ASP A 173 -3.88 0.59 21.74
CA ASP A 173 -3.58 -0.51 22.66
C ASP A 173 -4.84 -1.32 23.00
N ASN A 174 -6.00 -0.68 23.12
CA ASN A 174 -7.28 -1.38 23.30
C ASN A 174 -7.54 -2.41 22.21
N PHE A 175 -7.39 -2.03 20.93
CA PHE A 175 -7.65 -2.93 19.80
C PHE A 175 -6.64 -4.08 19.75
N ILE A 176 -5.36 -3.80 20.03
CA ILE A 176 -4.31 -4.81 20.03
C ILE A 176 -4.51 -5.81 21.17
N LEU A 177 -4.70 -5.31 22.40
CA LEU A 177 -4.91 -6.16 23.58
C LEU A 177 -6.18 -7.01 23.45
N ALA A 178 -7.25 -6.46 22.88
CA ALA A 178 -8.46 -7.23 22.61
C ALA A 178 -8.20 -8.40 21.66
N LYS A 179 -7.35 -8.23 20.63
CA LYS A 179 -6.98 -9.32 19.73
C LYS A 179 -6.00 -10.31 20.32
N LEU A 180 -4.98 -9.86 21.04
CA LEU A 180 -4.06 -10.74 21.76
C LEU A 180 -4.81 -11.66 22.74
N LYS A 181 -5.80 -11.11 23.47
CA LYS A 181 -6.65 -11.90 24.38
C LYS A 181 -7.40 -13.02 23.66
N THR A 182 -7.92 -12.79 22.45
CA THR A 182 -8.62 -13.85 21.70
C THR A 182 -7.72 -15.01 21.27
N ALA A 183 -6.40 -14.80 21.27
CA ALA A 183 -5.39 -15.79 20.92
C ALA A 183 -4.57 -16.27 22.13
N ASP A 184 -4.95 -15.91 23.36
CA ASP A 184 -4.20 -16.22 24.59
C ASP A 184 -2.72 -15.76 24.56
N LEU A 185 -2.47 -14.65 23.85
CA LEU A 185 -1.16 -14.00 23.78
C LEU A 185 -1.10 -12.80 24.72
N VAL A 186 0.10 -12.51 25.22
CA VAL A 186 0.41 -11.27 25.95
C VAL A 186 1.41 -10.42 25.14
N PRO A 187 1.37 -9.09 25.25
CA PRO A 187 2.34 -8.24 24.57
C PRO A 187 3.74 -8.38 25.19
N ALA A 188 4.76 -8.15 24.36
CA ALA A 188 6.14 -8.01 24.80
C ALA A 188 6.30 -6.91 25.85
N PRO A 189 7.31 -7.04 26.74
CA PRO A 189 7.64 -5.97 27.67
C PRO A 189 8.01 -4.69 26.92
N LEU A 190 7.94 -3.56 27.62
CA LEU A 190 8.45 -2.29 27.09
C LEU A 190 9.94 -2.40 26.79
N GLU A 191 10.36 -1.76 25.70
CA GLU A 191 11.76 -1.68 25.33
C GLU A 191 12.52 -0.73 26.27
N ASN A 192 13.82 -0.96 26.41
CA ASN A 192 14.68 -0.06 27.18
C ASN A 192 14.79 1.31 26.51
N LYS A 193 14.97 2.37 27.32
CA LYS A 193 15.02 3.77 26.82
C LYS A 193 16.06 3.98 25.72
N ARG A 194 17.22 3.31 25.77
CA ARG A 194 18.33 3.48 24.80
C ARG A 194 17.95 2.99 23.41
N ARG A 195 17.36 1.80 23.31
CA ARG A 195 16.85 1.27 22.04
C ARG A 195 15.63 2.05 21.57
N LEU A 196 14.74 2.43 22.48
CA LEU A 196 13.53 3.16 22.12
C LEU A 196 13.82 4.54 21.48
N ILE A 197 14.78 5.31 22.02
CA ILE A 197 15.20 6.58 21.39
C ILE A 197 15.92 6.34 20.06
N ARG A 198 16.74 5.29 19.94
CA ARG A 198 17.38 4.93 18.68
C ARG A 198 16.34 4.60 17.60
N ARG A 199 15.32 3.82 17.94
CA ARG A 199 14.21 3.44 17.07
C ARG A 199 13.47 4.65 16.50
N ILE A 200 12.99 5.54 17.37
CA ILE A 200 12.21 6.71 16.92
C ILE A 200 13.02 7.69 16.07
N TYR A 201 14.33 7.80 16.29
CA TYR A 201 15.21 8.61 15.45
C TYR A 201 15.30 8.05 14.03
N PHE A 202 15.47 6.74 13.87
CA PHE A 202 15.45 6.11 12.54
C PHE A 202 14.07 6.15 11.88
N ASP A 203 12.99 5.98 12.64
CA ASP A 203 11.63 6.01 12.09
C ASP A 203 11.22 7.40 11.63
N LEU A 204 11.49 8.43 12.44
CA LEU A 204 11.03 9.78 12.15
C LEU A 204 11.96 10.57 11.24
N ILE A 205 13.28 10.45 11.40
CA ILE A 205 14.24 11.27 10.64
C ILE A 205 15.26 10.44 9.83
N GLY A 206 15.35 9.13 10.08
CA GLY A 206 16.22 8.22 9.32
C GLY A 206 17.71 8.33 9.66
N LEU A 207 18.05 8.99 10.77
CA LEU A 207 19.43 9.19 11.24
C LEU A 207 19.56 8.72 12.69
N PRO A 208 20.75 8.28 13.14
CA PRO A 208 20.96 7.91 14.54
C PRO A 208 20.94 9.14 15.47
N PRO A 209 20.52 9.00 16.74
CA PRO A 209 20.78 10.02 17.76
C PRO A 209 22.26 10.00 18.18
N SER A 210 22.80 11.14 18.63
CA SER A 210 24.15 11.17 19.22
C SER A 210 24.16 10.47 20.58
N PHE A 211 25.35 10.04 21.03
CA PHE A 211 25.53 9.45 22.36
C PHE A 211 24.97 10.35 23.47
N GLU A 212 25.27 11.64 23.43
CA GLU A 212 24.82 12.62 24.43
C GLU A 212 23.30 12.76 24.45
N LYS A 213 22.66 12.72 23.27
CA LYS A 213 21.19 12.74 23.16
C LYS A 213 20.56 11.48 23.77
N ILE A 214 21.17 10.31 23.58
CA ILE A 214 20.70 9.09 24.24
C ILE A 214 20.85 9.20 25.76
N GLU A 215 22.03 9.60 26.27
CA GLU A 215 22.26 9.73 27.72
C GLU A 215 21.29 10.72 28.36
N ALA A 216 21.06 11.87 27.72
CA ALA A 216 20.12 12.87 28.20
C ALA A 216 18.68 12.32 28.30
N PHE A 217 18.22 11.56 27.32
CA PHE A 217 16.90 10.93 27.36
C PHE A 217 16.80 9.80 28.39
N VAL A 218 17.84 8.98 28.52
CA VAL A 218 17.89 7.90 29.51
C VAL A 218 17.76 8.47 30.92
N ALA A 219 18.49 9.55 31.21
CA ALA A 219 18.48 10.25 32.48
C ALA A 219 17.20 11.09 32.72
N ASP A 220 16.38 11.33 31.71
CA ASP A 220 15.15 12.11 31.85
C ASP A 220 14.04 11.27 32.50
N GLU A 221 13.75 11.54 33.76
CA GLU A 221 12.72 10.86 34.55
C GLU A 221 11.34 11.52 34.47
N ARG A 222 11.19 12.61 33.70
CA ARG A 222 9.91 13.29 33.58
C ARG A 222 8.86 12.39 32.91
N PRO A 223 7.59 12.39 33.37
CA PRO A 223 6.52 11.60 32.75
C PRO A 223 6.33 11.87 31.25
N GLU A 224 6.56 13.10 30.81
CA GLU A 224 6.43 13.57 29.43
C GLU A 224 7.71 13.41 28.58
N ALA A 225 8.79 12.81 29.11
CA ALA A 225 10.07 12.70 28.40
C ALA A 225 9.93 12.07 27.01
N TRP A 226 9.13 11.00 26.89
CA TRP A 226 8.85 10.35 25.61
C TRP A 226 8.10 11.26 24.64
N GLU A 227 7.03 11.90 25.11
CA GLU A 227 6.21 12.80 24.30
C GLU A 227 7.02 13.97 23.75
N ARG A 228 7.94 14.52 24.57
CA ARG A 228 8.83 15.61 24.15
C ARG A 228 9.75 15.21 23.00
N VAL A 229 10.30 13.99 23.03
CA VAL A 229 11.14 13.47 21.94
C VAL A 229 10.31 13.25 20.67
N VAL A 230 9.10 12.71 20.81
CA VAL A 230 8.15 12.54 19.69
C VAL A 230 7.85 13.90 19.05
N ASP A 231 7.52 14.91 19.84
CA ASP A 231 7.19 16.25 19.35
C ASP A 231 8.39 16.97 18.72
N GLU A 232 9.59 16.85 19.31
CA GLU A 232 10.84 17.40 18.74
C GLU A 232 11.11 16.82 17.35
N LEU A 233 11.01 15.49 17.20
CA LEU A 233 11.32 14.81 15.95
C LEU A 233 10.23 15.04 14.88
N LEU A 234 8.95 15.11 15.25
CA LEU A 234 7.88 15.47 14.33
C LEU A 234 7.96 16.93 13.86
N ALA A 235 8.53 17.83 14.69
CA ALA A 235 8.75 19.22 14.33
C ALA A 235 10.05 19.44 13.52
N SER A 236 10.98 18.49 13.54
CA SER A 236 12.23 18.56 12.78
C SER A 236 11.99 18.63 11.28
N SER A 237 12.74 19.48 10.56
CA SER A 237 12.69 19.52 9.10
C SER A 237 13.22 18.25 8.43
N GLN A 238 13.93 17.39 9.18
CA GLN A 238 14.42 16.10 8.70
C GLN A 238 13.31 15.04 8.66
N PHE A 239 12.16 15.29 9.31
CA PHE A 239 10.98 14.44 9.24
C PHE A 239 10.46 14.35 7.81
N GLY A 240 10.31 15.49 7.14
CA GLY A 240 9.88 15.56 5.75
C GLY A 240 10.82 14.83 4.80
N GLU A 241 12.13 14.90 5.02
CA GLU A 241 13.10 14.16 4.20
C GLU A 241 12.95 12.63 4.35
N ARG A 242 12.76 12.15 5.59
CA ARG A 242 12.56 10.72 5.85
C ARG A 242 11.27 10.22 5.23
N TRP A 243 10.19 10.95 5.42
CA TRP A 243 8.84 10.51 5.03
C TRP A 243 8.51 10.78 3.56
N ALA A 244 9.13 11.79 2.94
CA ALA A 244 9.00 12.03 1.50
C ALA A 244 9.48 10.84 0.68
N ARG A 245 10.56 10.17 1.10
CA ARG A 245 11.07 8.97 0.42
C ARG A 245 9.99 7.91 0.23
N HIS A 246 9.20 7.62 1.27
CA HIS A 246 8.10 6.64 1.18
C HIS A 246 7.05 7.04 0.13
N TRP A 247 6.77 8.34 0.00
CA TRP A 247 5.88 8.84 -1.03
C TRP A 247 6.51 8.78 -2.44
N LEU A 248 7.80 9.07 -2.55
CA LEU A 248 8.54 9.07 -3.81
C LEU A 248 8.62 7.66 -4.44
N ASP A 249 8.73 6.62 -3.60
CA ASP A 249 8.64 5.21 -4.01
C ASP A 249 7.28 4.91 -4.66
N LEU A 250 6.18 5.40 -4.06
CA LEU A 250 4.82 5.19 -4.55
C LEU A 250 4.56 5.86 -5.90
N VAL A 251 5.12 7.06 -6.10
CA VAL A 251 4.92 7.81 -7.33
C VAL A 251 5.99 7.55 -8.38
N ARG A 252 6.83 6.52 -8.16
CA ARG A 252 7.85 6.03 -9.10
C ARG A 252 8.84 7.14 -9.49
N PHE A 253 9.28 7.92 -8.49
CA PHE A 253 10.16 9.06 -8.69
C PHE A 253 11.53 8.64 -9.21
N ALA A 254 11.94 9.26 -10.31
CA ALA A 254 13.31 9.29 -10.78
C ALA A 254 13.53 10.58 -11.56
N GLU A 255 14.79 10.97 -11.73
CA GLU A 255 15.14 12.21 -12.43
C GLU A 255 15.39 11.97 -13.92
N THR A 256 15.17 10.74 -14.41
CA THR A 256 15.34 10.37 -15.83
C THR A 256 14.18 9.51 -16.35
N CYS A 257 14.20 9.19 -17.65
CA CYS A 257 13.04 8.63 -18.38
C CYS A 257 13.03 7.10 -18.57
N GLY A 258 14.15 6.39 -18.43
CA GLY A 258 14.29 4.93 -18.34
C GLY A 258 14.49 4.18 -19.66
N TYR A 259 14.18 4.77 -20.81
CA TYR A 259 14.34 4.17 -22.14
C TYR A 259 15.78 4.34 -22.69
N GLU A 260 16.03 3.96 -23.94
CA GLU A 260 17.38 3.88 -24.56
C GLU A 260 18.26 5.12 -24.32
N ARG A 261 17.69 6.32 -24.41
CA ARG A 261 18.41 7.58 -24.17
C ARG A 261 18.37 8.09 -22.74
N ASP A 262 17.48 7.54 -21.91
CA ASP A 262 17.30 7.86 -20.49
C ASP A 262 17.46 9.36 -20.15
N GLN A 263 16.76 10.21 -20.91
CA GLN A 263 16.90 11.66 -20.81
C GLN A 263 16.54 12.18 -19.41
N GLU A 264 17.25 13.22 -18.96
CA GLU A 264 16.96 13.87 -17.69
C GLU A 264 15.63 14.64 -17.74
N LYS A 265 14.84 14.51 -16.69
CA LYS A 265 13.60 15.24 -16.49
C LYS A 265 13.94 16.61 -15.89
N PRO A 266 13.88 17.70 -16.66
CA PRO A 266 14.30 19.01 -16.18
C PRO A 266 13.43 19.41 -14.98
N TYR A 267 14.05 19.89 -13.90
CA TYR A 267 13.38 20.38 -12.70
C TYR A 267 12.57 19.33 -11.90
N ALA A 268 12.70 18.03 -12.17
CA ALA A 268 12.00 16.99 -11.40
C ALA A 268 12.30 17.05 -9.89
N TRP A 269 13.50 17.46 -9.51
CA TRP A 269 13.91 17.67 -8.11
C TRP A 269 12.99 18.65 -7.35
N ARG A 270 12.34 19.60 -8.02
CA ARG A 270 11.39 20.52 -7.39
C ARG A 270 10.14 19.82 -6.88
N TYR A 271 9.70 18.75 -7.55
CA TYR A 271 8.60 17.93 -7.06
C TYR A 271 9.01 17.19 -5.78
N ARG A 272 10.22 16.62 -5.73
CA ARG A 272 10.75 15.99 -4.52
C ARG A 272 10.77 16.98 -3.35
N ASP A 273 11.28 18.18 -3.57
CA ASP A 273 11.32 19.23 -2.54
C ASP A 273 9.91 19.64 -2.11
N TRP A 274 8.96 19.77 -3.05
CA TRP A 274 7.56 20.02 -2.73
C TRP A 274 6.97 18.93 -1.82
N VAL A 275 7.30 17.65 -2.03
CA VAL A 275 6.85 16.56 -1.14
C VAL A 275 7.45 16.73 0.26
N VAL A 276 8.75 17.00 0.36
CA VAL A 276 9.45 17.23 1.64
C VAL A 276 8.81 18.39 2.41
N ASP A 277 8.64 19.53 1.75
CA ASP A 277 8.07 20.74 2.35
C ASP A 277 6.63 20.53 2.79
N SER A 278 5.83 19.86 1.96
CA SER A 278 4.42 19.57 2.25
C SER A 278 4.25 18.69 3.48
N ILE A 279 5.12 17.70 3.68
CA ILE A 279 5.12 16.85 4.88
C ILE A 279 5.61 17.63 6.10
N ASN A 280 6.64 18.46 5.96
CA ASN A 280 7.18 19.26 7.06
C ASN A 280 6.19 20.30 7.57
N GLU A 281 5.48 20.97 6.67
CA GLU A 281 4.41 21.93 6.98
C GLU A 281 3.12 21.26 7.47
N ASP A 282 3.07 19.92 7.42
CA ASP A 282 1.90 19.11 7.76
C ASP A 282 0.67 19.58 6.97
N ILE A 283 0.81 19.83 5.66
CA ILE A 283 -0.35 20.22 4.86
C ILE A 283 -1.40 19.10 4.95
N PRO A 284 -2.70 19.41 5.08
CA PRO A 284 -3.74 18.40 5.09
C PRO A 284 -3.60 17.42 3.91
N TYR A 285 -3.71 16.12 4.17
CA TYR A 285 -3.50 15.10 3.13
C TYR A 285 -4.50 15.24 1.97
N ASP A 286 -5.73 15.67 2.24
CA ASP A 286 -6.70 16.00 1.20
C ASP A 286 -6.20 17.11 0.25
N ARG A 287 -5.57 18.16 0.79
CA ARG A 287 -4.91 19.20 -0.01
C ARG A 287 -3.69 18.66 -0.76
N PHE A 288 -2.88 17.83 -0.11
CA PHE A 288 -1.73 17.15 -0.74
C PHE A 288 -2.14 16.31 -1.96
N VAL A 289 -3.28 15.61 -1.89
CA VAL A 289 -3.86 14.86 -3.01
C VAL A 289 -4.38 15.80 -4.10
N LEU A 290 -5.14 16.84 -3.73
CA LEU A 290 -5.70 17.82 -4.65
C LEU A 290 -4.63 18.49 -5.51
N GLU A 291 -3.53 18.94 -4.89
CA GLU A 291 -2.45 19.62 -5.62
C GLU A 291 -1.74 18.69 -6.61
N GLN A 292 -1.53 17.42 -6.28
CA GLN A 292 -0.85 16.48 -7.18
C GLN A 292 -1.69 16.09 -8.39
N LEU A 293 -3.00 15.88 -8.21
CA LEU A 293 -3.89 15.48 -9.30
C LEU A 293 -4.31 16.67 -10.17
N ALA A 294 -4.51 17.85 -9.56
CA ALA A 294 -5.17 18.97 -10.20
C ALA A 294 -4.71 20.36 -9.69
N GLY A 295 -3.50 20.49 -9.18
CA GLY A 295 -2.99 21.75 -8.63
C GLY A 295 -2.94 22.92 -9.62
N ASP A 296 -2.93 22.64 -10.93
CA ASP A 296 -3.06 23.62 -12.00
C ASP A 296 -4.50 24.09 -12.26
N GLU A 297 -5.50 23.34 -11.80
CA GLU A 297 -6.94 23.60 -11.98
C GLU A 297 -7.60 24.26 -10.76
N LEU A 298 -6.84 24.44 -9.67
CA LEU A 298 -7.32 25.04 -8.43
C LEU A 298 -7.62 26.53 -8.59
N SER A 299 -8.64 27.03 -7.86
CA SER A 299 -8.97 28.45 -7.85
C SER A 299 -7.89 29.31 -7.19
N ASP A 300 -7.18 28.74 -6.20
CA ASP A 300 -6.05 29.35 -5.47
C ASP A 300 -4.69 28.87 -6.01
N ARG A 301 -4.64 28.58 -7.32
CA ARG A 301 -3.45 28.11 -8.04
C ARG A 301 -2.20 28.97 -7.78
N THR A 302 -1.08 28.30 -7.54
CA THR A 302 0.25 28.90 -7.32
C THR A 302 1.33 28.14 -8.11
N GLU A 303 2.57 28.65 -8.15
CA GLU A 303 3.71 27.88 -8.70
C GLU A 303 3.86 26.54 -7.96
N ARG A 304 3.70 26.56 -6.63
CA ARG A 304 3.79 25.40 -5.76
C ARG A 304 2.75 24.32 -6.11
N SER A 305 1.50 24.71 -6.33
CA SER A 305 0.46 23.75 -6.72
C SER A 305 0.67 23.18 -8.12
N VAL A 306 1.31 23.93 -9.04
CA VAL A 306 1.67 23.42 -10.37
C VAL A 306 2.91 22.51 -10.33
N ILE A 307 3.85 22.74 -9.41
CA ILE A 307 4.96 21.80 -9.17
C ILE A 307 4.44 20.43 -8.73
N ALA A 308 3.41 20.41 -7.87
CA ALA A 308 2.79 19.17 -7.38
C ALA A 308 2.24 18.29 -8.51
N THR A 309 1.71 18.88 -9.59
CA THR A 309 1.19 18.11 -10.74
C THR A 309 2.28 17.41 -11.53
N GLY A 310 3.55 17.67 -11.23
CA GLY A 310 4.70 16.93 -11.76
C GLY A 310 4.64 15.43 -11.48
N MET A 311 3.90 14.99 -10.44
CA MET A 311 3.57 13.59 -10.17
C MET A 311 3.08 12.84 -11.43
N LEU A 312 2.26 13.50 -12.25
CA LEU A 312 1.69 12.95 -13.50
C LEU A 312 2.74 12.80 -14.62
N ARG A 313 3.97 13.25 -14.42
CA ARG A 313 5.06 13.21 -15.41
C ARG A 313 6.28 12.37 -14.99
N LEU A 314 6.26 11.80 -13.78
CA LEU A 314 7.38 11.04 -13.21
C LEU A 314 7.57 9.65 -13.83
N GLY A 315 6.52 9.12 -14.47
CA GLY A 315 6.58 7.85 -15.19
C GLY A 315 7.67 7.82 -16.27
N THR A 316 7.94 6.64 -16.80
CA THR A 316 8.91 6.47 -17.88
C THR A 316 8.48 7.28 -19.11
N TRP A 317 9.46 7.69 -19.93
CA TRP A 317 9.15 8.40 -21.16
C TRP A 317 10.03 7.95 -22.33
N ASN A 318 9.39 7.41 -23.36
CA ASN A 318 10.00 7.05 -24.63
C ASN A 318 9.89 8.20 -25.64
N ASP A 319 11.03 8.67 -26.13
CA ASP A 319 11.12 9.71 -27.14
C ASP A 319 11.07 9.19 -28.57
N GLU A 320 11.39 7.91 -28.78
CA GLU A 320 11.32 7.20 -30.06
C GLU A 320 10.47 5.94 -29.94
N PRO A 321 9.16 6.07 -29.64
CA PRO A 321 8.29 4.91 -29.66
C PRO A 321 8.17 4.36 -31.09
N ASN A 322 8.30 3.03 -31.23
CA ASN A 322 8.07 2.33 -32.50
C ASN A 322 6.69 2.66 -33.07
N ASP A 323 5.67 2.71 -32.21
CA ASP A 323 4.35 3.22 -32.55
C ASP A 323 3.93 4.34 -31.58
N PRO A 324 3.98 5.61 -32.03
CA PRO A 324 3.54 6.79 -31.27
C PRO A 324 2.11 6.72 -30.71
N GLN A 325 1.19 6.02 -31.39
CA GLN A 325 -0.21 5.91 -30.99
C GLN A 325 -0.42 4.82 -29.94
N ASP A 326 0.28 3.69 -30.02
CA ASP A 326 0.23 2.67 -28.95
C ASP A 326 0.83 3.20 -27.66
N TYR A 327 1.98 3.87 -27.76
CA TYR A 327 2.68 4.45 -26.61
C TYR A 327 1.81 5.49 -25.86
N LYS A 328 0.93 6.20 -26.56
CA LYS A 328 -0.06 7.10 -25.92
C LYS A 328 -0.96 6.36 -24.92
N TYR A 329 -1.40 5.14 -25.24
CA TYR A 329 -2.25 4.35 -24.36
C TYR A 329 -1.46 3.68 -23.23
N GLU A 330 -0.18 3.38 -23.44
CA GLU A 330 0.74 2.97 -22.36
C GLU A 330 0.91 4.08 -21.33
N ARG A 331 1.08 5.34 -21.77
CA ARG A 331 1.14 6.49 -20.85
C ARG A 331 -0.14 6.67 -20.03
N LEU A 332 -1.31 6.45 -20.65
CA LEU A 332 -2.59 6.50 -19.93
C LEU A 332 -2.71 5.37 -18.92
N GLU A 333 -2.26 4.17 -19.27
CA GLU A 333 -2.22 3.04 -18.36
C GLU A 333 -1.36 3.34 -17.13
N ASP A 334 -0.16 3.89 -17.32
CA ASP A 334 0.72 4.31 -16.23
C ASP A 334 0.08 5.36 -15.31
N LEU A 335 -0.62 6.35 -15.87
CA LEU A 335 -1.36 7.36 -15.11
C LEU A 335 -2.50 6.75 -14.29
N VAL A 336 -3.28 5.85 -14.88
CA VAL A 336 -4.33 5.12 -14.15
C VAL A 336 -3.71 4.23 -13.08
N HIS A 337 -2.61 3.55 -13.38
CA HIS A 337 -1.93 2.65 -12.46
C HIS A 337 -1.40 3.39 -11.22
N VAL A 338 -0.64 4.49 -11.39
CA VAL A 338 -0.12 5.23 -10.24
C VAL A 338 -1.24 5.85 -9.42
N THR A 339 -2.25 6.45 -10.06
CA THR A 339 -3.28 7.17 -9.31
C THR A 339 -4.20 6.22 -8.55
N SER A 340 -4.58 5.09 -9.15
CA SER A 340 -5.38 4.07 -8.47
C SER A 340 -4.60 3.34 -7.37
N SER A 341 -3.34 2.95 -7.60
CA SER A 341 -2.55 2.27 -6.57
C SER A 341 -2.14 3.21 -5.43
N ALA A 342 -1.69 4.43 -5.74
CA ALA A 342 -1.23 5.39 -4.73
C ALA A 342 -2.37 5.92 -3.86
N PHE A 343 -3.54 6.26 -4.41
CA PHE A 343 -4.59 6.92 -3.63
C PHE A 343 -5.74 5.99 -3.21
N LEU A 344 -5.97 4.91 -3.94
CA LEU A 344 -7.11 4.00 -3.72
C LEU A 344 -6.67 2.60 -3.28
N GLY A 345 -5.38 2.25 -3.42
CA GLY A 345 -4.89 0.92 -3.09
C GLY A 345 -5.51 -0.17 -3.94
N LEU A 346 -5.84 0.11 -5.21
CA LEU A 346 -6.49 -0.84 -6.13
C LEU A 346 -5.69 -1.05 -7.42
N THR A 347 -5.80 -2.23 -8.01
CA THR A 347 -5.11 -2.62 -9.26
C THR A 347 -5.96 -2.37 -10.51
N VAL A 348 -6.40 -1.12 -10.73
CA VAL A 348 -7.36 -0.80 -11.81
C VAL A 348 -6.80 -1.06 -13.21
N LYS A 349 -5.48 -0.95 -13.41
CA LYS A 349 -4.84 -1.17 -14.73
C LYS A 349 -5.16 -2.53 -15.37
N CYS A 350 -5.42 -3.55 -14.56
CA CYS A 350 -5.77 -4.88 -15.06
C CYS A 350 -7.11 -4.89 -15.81
N ALA A 351 -7.97 -3.89 -15.58
CA ALA A 351 -9.24 -3.71 -16.28
C ALA A 351 -9.09 -3.02 -17.65
N ARG A 352 -7.87 -2.81 -18.16
CA ARG A 352 -7.65 -2.18 -19.47
C ARG A 352 -8.25 -2.98 -20.62
N CYS A 353 -8.00 -4.29 -20.64
CA CYS A 353 -8.37 -5.15 -21.76
C CYS A 353 -9.71 -5.85 -21.57
N HIS A 354 -10.10 -6.13 -20.34
CA HIS A 354 -11.35 -6.80 -19.99
C HIS A 354 -11.78 -6.37 -18.58
N ASP A 355 -12.96 -6.78 -18.12
CA ASP A 355 -13.39 -6.50 -16.74
C ASP A 355 -12.39 -7.11 -15.75
N HIS A 356 -12.09 -6.42 -14.64
CA HIS A 356 -11.07 -6.89 -13.71
C HIS A 356 -11.39 -8.30 -13.22
N LYS A 357 -10.40 -9.20 -13.29
CA LYS A 357 -10.60 -10.64 -13.07
C LYS A 357 -11.24 -10.98 -11.72
N PHE A 358 -10.93 -10.21 -10.69
CA PHE A 358 -11.30 -10.54 -9.30
C PHE A 358 -12.04 -9.43 -8.56
N ASP A 359 -12.10 -8.22 -9.10
CA ASP A 359 -12.60 -7.05 -8.37
C ASP A 359 -13.77 -6.43 -9.15
N PRO A 360 -14.68 -5.72 -8.47
CA PRO A 360 -15.86 -5.13 -9.11
C PRO A 360 -15.52 -3.86 -9.90
N ILE A 361 -14.58 -4.00 -10.84
CA ILE A 361 -14.04 -2.95 -11.68
C ILE A 361 -14.25 -3.37 -13.15
N PRO A 362 -15.38 -2.99 -13.76
CA PRO A 362 -15.60 -3.18 -15.19
C PRO A 362 -14.54 -2.49 -16.04
N GLN A 363 -14.35 -2.97 -17.27
CA GLN A 363 -13.43 -2.35 -18.23
C GLN A 363 -13.75 -0.89 -18.50
N VAL A 364 -15.04 -0.53 -18.46
CA VAL A 364 -15.48 0.86 -18.63
C VAL A 364 -14.93 1.77 -17.53
N ASP A 365 -14.76 1.29 -16.30
CA ASP A 365 -14.21 2.11 -15.21
C ASP A 365 -12.73 2.47 -15.44
N TYR A 366 -11.93 1.55 -15.99
CA TYR A 366 -10.57 1.88 -16.43
C TYR A 366 -10.58 3.01 -17.47
N HIS A 367 -11.48 2.93 -18.47
CA HIS A 367 -11.55 3.94 -19.52
C HIS A 367 -12.10 5.28 -19.01
N ARG A 368 -13.05 5.26 -18.06
CA ARG A 368 -13.55 6.46 -17.36
C ARG A 368 -12.43 7.20 -16.63
N LEU A 369 -11.54 6.46 -15.95
CA LEU A 369 -10.35 7.04 -15.31
C LEU A 369 -9.31 7.50 -16.33
N ALA A 370 -9.03 6.73 -17.39
CA ALA A 370 -8.09 7.13 -18.44
C ALA A 370 -8.53 8.43 -19.15
N ALA A 371 -9.85 8.61 -19.34
CA ALA A 371 -10.43 9.80 -19.95
C ALA A 371 -10.20 11.10 -19.14
N LEU A 372 -9.83 11.00 -17.85
CA LEU A 372 -9.43 12.14 -17.01
C LEU A 372 -8.16 12.82 -17.55
N PHE A 373 -7.22 12.03 -18.05
CA PHE A 373 -5.90 12.50 -18.49
C PHE A 373 -5.82 12.72 -20.01
N TRP A 374 -6.85 12.27 -20.74
CA TRP A 374 -6.96 12.44 -22.19
C TRP A 374 -6.78 13.88 -22.71
N PRO A 375 -7.24 14.94 -22.02
CA PRO A 375 -7.03 16.32 -22.46
C PRO A 375 -5.60 16.84 -22.28
N GLY A 376 -4.75 16.13 -21.54
CA GLY A 376 -3.39 16.54 -21.23
C GLY A 376 -2.35 16.18 -22.30
N PRO A 377 -1.06 16.44 -22.01
CA PRO A 377 0.07 16.21 -22.91
C PRO A 377 0.46 14.71 -23.02
N ILE A 378 -0.48 13.88 -23.45
CA ILE A 378 -0.30 12.43 -23.64
C ILE A 378 0.21 12.05 -25.04
N ASN A 379 -0.09 12.86 -26.06
CA ASN A 379 0.45 12.65 -27.41
C ASN A 379 1.96 12.92 -27.41
N PRO A 380 2.74 12.27 -28.28
CA PRO A 380 4.12 12.68 -28.53
C PRO A 380 4.16 14.15 -28.98
N ARG A 381 5.02 14.94 -28.31
CA ARG A 381 5.26 16.37 -28.60
C ARG A 381 6.77 16.59 -28.71
N ASP A 382 7.19 17.87 -28.61
CA ASP A 382 8.59 18.26 -28.54
C ASP A 382 9.37 17.39 -27.55
N SER A 383 10.44 16.77 -28.05
CA SER A 383 11.32 15.91 -27.25
C SER A 383 12.05 16.70 -26.17
N LYS A 384 12.31 18.00 -26.37
CA LYS A 384 12.92 18.88 -25.36
C LYS A 384 12.02 19.08 -24.14
N LEU A 385 10.69 18.97 -24.34
CA LEU A 385 9.70 19.07 -23.27
C LEU A 385 9.32 17.69 -22.73
N LEU A 386 9.96 16.61 -23.18
CA LEU A 386 9.62 15.23 -22.85
C LEU A 386 8.11 14.95 -23.05
N GLY A 387 7.58 15.45 -24.18
CA GLY A 387 6.16 15.33 -24.51
C GLY A 387 5.20 16.19 -23.68
N GLY A 388 5.70 17.00 -22.74
CA GLY A 388 4.93 17.79 -21.78
C GLY A 388 4.36 19.12 -22.29
N PRO A 389 3.81 19.95 -21.39
CA PRO A 389 3.34 21.29 -21.71
C PRO A 389 4.48 22.32 -21.80
N THR A 390 4.26 23.42 -22.53
CA THR A 390 5.21 24.55 -22.59
C THR A 390 5.13 25.42 -21.33
N THR A 391 6.12 26.30 -21.15
CA THR A 391 6.11 27.32 -20.08
C THR A 391 4.87 28.22 -20.14
N GLU A 392 4.43 28.59 -21.34
CA GLU A 392 3.24 29.43 -21.56
C GLU A 392 1.94 28.67 -21.26
N GLU A 393 1.91 27.37 -21.56
CA GLU A 393 0.79 26.49 -21.20
C GLU A 393 0.71 26.31 -19.68
N LEU A 394 1.85 26.10 -19.00
CA LEU A 394 1.94 25.98 -17.54
C LEU A 394 1.86 27.31 -16.79
N GLY A 395 2.08 28.46 -17.43
CA GLY A 395 2.13 29.77 -16.79
C GLY A 395 3.26 29.98 -15.77
N TYR A 396 4.21 29.04 -15.64
CA TYR A 396 5.37 29.12 -14.74
C TYR A 396 6.60 28.55 -15.42
N ALA A 397 7.73 29.27 -15.32
CA ALA A 397 9.02 28.80 -15.83
C ALA A 397 9.67 27.81 -14.84
N ASN A 398 10.53 26.95 -15.36
CA ASN A 398 11.33 26.02 -14.55
C ASN A 398 10.49 25.02 -13.71
N VAL A 399 9.32 24.63 -14.21
CA VAL A 399 8.41 23.68 -13.56
C VAL A 399 8.17 22.46 -14.44
N PHE A 400 8.38 21.26 -13.89
CA PHE A 400 8.07 19.99 -14.55
C PHE A 400 6.61 19.56 -14.31
N GLY A 401 5.66 20.46 -14.60
CA GLY A 401 4.25 20.28 -14.25
C GLY A 401 3.40 19.68 -15.37
N TRP A 402 2.13 19.43 -15.04
CA TRP A 402 1.07 18.99 -15.94
C TRP A 402 -0.05 20.04 -16.02
N THR A 403 -0.65 20.19 -17.20
CA THR A 403 -1.89 20.93 -17.43
C THR A 403 -2.66 20.30 -18.58
N ASP A 404 -3.98 20.43 -18.57
CA ASP A 404 -4.80 20.15 -19.75
C ASP A 404 -4.42 21.09 -20.90
N LEU A 405 -4.41 20.58 -22.13
CA LEU A 405 -4.09 21.35 -23.34
C LEU A 405 -5.34 21.90 -24.03
N THR A 406 -6.51 21.31 -23.77
CA THR A 406 -7.78 21.71 -24.37
C THR A 406 -8.95 21.43 -23.42
N ALA A 407 -9.89 22.38 -23.34
CA ALA A 407 -11.16 22.18 -22.63
C ALA A 407 -12.18 21.37 -23.45
N LYS A 408 -11.87 21.07 -24.71
CA LYS A 408 -12.70 20.31 -25.66
C LYS A 408 -11.88 19.17 -26.26
N PRO A 409 -11.57 18.12 -25.48
CA PRO A 409 -10.82 16.97 -25.99
C PRO A 409 -11.61 16.23 -27.07
N SER A 410 -10.92 15.48 -27.92
CA SER A 410 -11.57 14.54 -28.84
C SER A 410 -12.32 13.46 -28.06
N PRO A 411 -13.34 12.80 -28.65
CA PRO A 411 -13.97 11.64 -28.04
C PRO A 411 -12.94 10.59 -27.62
N PHE A 412 -13.14 10.01 -26.42
CA PHE A 412 -12.35 8.90 -25.92
C PHE A 412 -13.20 7.64 -25.97
N HIS A 413 -12.67 6.57 -26.53
CA HIS A 413 -13.43 5.34 -26.77
C HIS A 413 -13.00 4.23 -25.81
N LEU A 414 -13.94 3.37 -25.45
CA LEU A 414 -13.61 2.05 -24.92
C LEU A 414 -12.87 1.26 -25.99
N LEU A 415 -11.81 0.55 -25.61
CA LEU A 415 -11.05 -0.30 -26.53
C LEU A 415 -11.37 -1.78 -26.30
N LYS A 416 -11.90 -2.47 -27.31
CA LYS A 416 -12.18 -3.91 -27.20
C LYS A 416 -10.86 -4.65 -26.98
N GLN A 417 -10.77 -5.46 -25.91
CA GLN A 417 -9.53 -6.17 -25.55
C GLN A 417 -8.30 -5.25 -25.36
N GLY A 418 -8.51 -3.94 -25.16
CA GLY A 418 -7.44 -2.96 -25.07
C GLY A 418 -6.79 -2.60 -26.41
N ASP A 419 -7.33 -3.09 -27.53
CA ASP A 419 -6.84 -2.84 -28.88
C ASP A 419 -7.33 -1.48 -29.41
N ARG A 420 -6.38 -0.58 -29.69
CA ARG A 420 -6.67 0.76 -30.22
C ARG A 420 -7.29 0.75 -31.62
N HIS A 421 -7.12 -0.33 -32.39
CA HIS A 421 -7.72 -0.47 -33.72
C HIS A 421 -9.17 -0.94 -33.66
N SER A 422 -9.64 -1.31 -32.47
CA SER A 422 -10.99 -1.80 -32.22
C SER A 422 -11.75 -0.91 -31.24
N PRO A 423 -11.94 0.40 -31.54
CA PRO A 423 -12.72 1.28 -30.68
C PRO A 423 -14.18 0.85 -30.64
N ALA A 424 -14.79 0.99 -29.47
CA ALA A 424 -16.20 0.76 -29.22
C ALA A 424 -16.90 2.09 -28.91
N GLU A 425 -17.86 2.09 -28.00
CA GLU A 425 -18.59 3.28 -27.56
C GLU A 425 -17.67 4.36 -26.98
N VAL A 426 -18.12 5.61 -27.10
CA VAL A 426 -17.49 6.75 -26.43
C VAL A 426 -17.73 6.64 -24.92
N VAL A 427 -16.68 6.83 -24.14
CA VAL A 427 -16.72 6.79 -22.68
C VAL A 427 -16.47 8.20 -22.14
N GLU A 428 -17.38 8.65 -21.30
CA GLU A 428 -17.20 9.89 -20.54
C GLU A 428 -16.26 9.69 -19.36
N ALA A 429 -15.54 10.74 -19.00
CA ALA A 429 -14.68 10.72 -17.82
C ALA A 429 -15.51 10.52 -16.55
N GLY A 430 -14.97 9.77 -15.59
CA GLY A 430 -15.66 9.47 -14.35
C GLY A 430 -14.79 8.74 -13.36
N VAL A 431 -15.43 8.09 -12.38
CA VAL A 431 -14.80 7.44 -11.23
C VAL A 431 -15.12 5.94 -11.22
N LEU A 432 -14.60 5.20 -10.25
CA LEU A 432 -14.91 3.79 -10.08
C LEU A 432 -16.38 3.61 -9.67
N SER A 433 -17.14 2.88 -10.48
CA SER A 433 -18.53 2.48 -10.17
C SER A 433 -18.64 1.62 -8.91
N ALA A 434 -17.52 1.00 -8.48
CA ALA A 434 -17.40 0.23 -7.24
C ALA A 434 -17.83 1.04 -6.01
N VAL A 435 -17.60 2.35 -5.99
CA VAL A 435 -17.99 3.24 -4.90
C VAL A 435 -19.33 3.91 -5.24
N ARG A 436 -20.42 3.12 -5.19
CA ARG A 436 -21.75 3.53 -5.71
C ARG A 436 -22.27 4.85 -5.15
N ALA A 437 -22.01 5.13 -3.87
CA ALA A 437 -22.48 6.36 -3.21
C ALA A 437 -21.94 7.64 -3.88
N LEU A 438 -20.79 7.54 -4.56
CA LEU A 438 -20.09 8.64 -5.18
C LEU A 438 -19.97 8.50 -6.72
N ASP A 439 -20.58 7.47 -7.32
CA ASP A 439 -20.62 7.31 -8.77
C ASP A 439 -21.65 8.25 -9.40
N LYS A 440 -21.22 9.49 -9.65
CA LYS A 440 -22.06 10.55 -10.24
C LYS A 440 -21.39 11.09 -11.51
N PRO A 441 -22.17 11.52 -12.52
CA PRO A 441 -21.63 12.24 -13.67
C PRO A 441 -20.87 13.49 -13.24
N PHE A 442 -19.79 13.78 -13.96
CA PHE A 442 -19.02 15.01 -13.75
C PHE A 442 -19.75 16.22 -14.32
N ASP A 443 -19.55 17.37 -13.68
CA ASP A 443 -19.94 18.66 -14.20
C ASP A 443 -19.23 18.94 -15.54
N PRO A 444 -19.90 19.62 -16.48
CA PRO A 444 -19.30 19.98 -17.75
C PRO A 444 -18.10 20.92 -17.56
N PRO A 445 -17.15 20.94 -18.53
CA PRO A 445 -16.01 21.85 -18.48
C PRO A 445 -16.43 23.32 -18.29
N PRO A 446 -15.63 24.13 -17.57
CA PRO A 446 -15.89 25.55 -17.43
C PRO A 446 -16.04 26.25 -18.78
N SER A 447 -17.01 27.16 -18.90
CA SER A 447 -17.24 27.90 -20.16
C SER A 447 -16.07 28.80 -20.57
N LYS A 448 -15.20 29.15 -19.63
CA LYS A 448 -13.98 29.96 -19.81
C LYS A 448 -12.81 29.23 -19.17
N GLY A 449 -11.79 28.88 -19.94
CA GLY A 449 -10.60 28.19 -19.45
C GLY A 449 -10.00 27.26 -20.51
N LYS A 450 -8.78 26.76 -20.23
CA LYS A 450 -8.09 25.77 -21.09
C LYS A 450 -8.21 24.34 -20.55
N SER A 451 -8.60 24.16 -19.29
CA SER A 451 -8.76 22.86 -18.65
C SER A 451 -10.21 22.37 -18.70
N THR A 452 -10.37 21.05 -18.71
CA THR A 452 -11.66 20.36 -18.59
C THR A 452 -12.22 20.35 -17.16
N GLY A 453 -11.37 20.56 -16.14
CA GLY A 453 -11.73 20.42 -14.72
C GLY A 453 -11.98 18.98 -14.27
N ARG A 454 -11.76 17.98 -15.14
CA ARG A 454 -12.04 16.57 -14.85
C ARG A 454 -11.10 16.02 -13.77
N ARG A 455 -9.83 16.42 -13.78
CA ARG A 455 -8.85 15.99 -12.77
C ARG A 455 -9.20 16.56 -11.40
N LEU A 456 -9.63 17.82 -11.32
CA LEU A 456 -10.09 18.41 -10.06
C LEU A 456 -11.32 17.69 -9.49
N GLN A 457 -12.28 17.31 -10.33
CA GLN A 457 -13.45 16.54 -9.90
C GLN A 457 -13.07 15.15 -9.41
N PHE A 458 -12.16 14.45 -10.10
CA PHE A 458 -11.60 13.19 -9.62
C PHE A 458 -10.86 13.36 -8.29
N ALA A 459 -10.01 14.37 -8.17
CA ALA A 459 -9.27 14.63 -6.94
C ALA A 459 -10.19 14.87 -5.74
N ARG A 460 -11.29 15.62 -5.93
CA ARG A 460 -12.35 15.80 -4.92
C ARG A 460 -13.05 14.49 -4.55
N TRP A 461 -13.28 13.60 -5.52
CA TRP A 461 -13.85 12.28 -5.26
C TRP A 461 -12.90 11.38 -4.46
N VAL A 462 -11.60 11.45 -4.72
CA VAL A 462 -10.57 10.70 -3.97
C VAL A 462 -10.59 11.11 -2.49
N ILE A 463 -10.69 12.41 -2.20
CA ILE A 463 -10.63 12.95 -0.83
C ILE A 463 -12.00 13.09 -0.16
N ASP A 464 -13.08 12.65 -0.80
CA ASP A 464 -14.41 12.71 -0.21
C ASP A 464 -14.44 11.84 1.06
N PRO A 465 -14.91 12.35 2.21
CA PRO A 465 -15.01 11.56 3.45
C PRO A 465 -15.84 10.27 3.34
N GLN A 466 -16.73 10.17 2.35
CA GLN A 466 -17.50 8.96 2.06
C GLN A 466 -16.75 7.96 1.18
N ASN A 467 -15.59 8.34 0.62
CA ASN A 467 -14.72 7.43 -0.11
C ASN A 467 -14.11 6.42 0.88
N PRO A 468 -14.41 5.12 0.75
CA PRO A 468 -14.03 4.12 1.75
C PRO A 468 -12.55 3.73 1.68
N LEU A 469 -11.81 4.14 0.66
CA LEU A 469 -10.46 3.65 0.38
C LEU A 469 -9.38 4.61 0.89
N THR A 470 -9.45 5.89 0.53
CA THR A 470 -8.31 6.81 0.65
C THR A 470 -7.78 6.98 2.07
N ALA A 471 -8.67 7.17 3.05
CA ALA A 471 -8.25 7.27 4.45
C ALA A 471 -7.65 5.94 4.97
N ARG A 472 -8.26 4.79 4.64
CA ARG A 472 -7.76 3.46 5.03
C ARG A 472 -6.38 3.18 4.42
N VAL A 473 -6.20 3.50 3.14
CA VAL A 473 -4.93 3.29 2.43
C VAL A 473 -3.83 4.14 3.06
N LEU A 474 -4.09 5.42 3.36
CA LEU A 474 -3.09 6.28 3.99
C LEU A 474 -2.70 5.77 5.37
N VAL A 475 -3.67 5.54 6.27
CA VAL A 475 -3.34 5.12 7.64
C VAL A 475 -2.69 3.74 7.69
N ASN A 476 -3.03 2.84 6.75
CA ASN A 476 -2.34 1.56 6.61
C ASN A 476 -0.87 1.73 6.22
N ARG A 477 -0.54 2.70 5.37
CA ARG A 477 0.86 3.01 5.01
C ARG A 477 1.62 3.69 6.13
N LEU A 478 0.99 4.62 6.85
CA LEU A 478 1.58 5.20 8.06
C LEU A 478 1.88 4.11 9.08
N TRP A 479 0.93 3.19 9.30
CA TRP A 479 1.12 2.02 10.16
C TRP A 479 2.28 1.15 9.67
N GLN A 480 2.31 0.81 8.38
CA GLN A 480 3.36 0.00 7.78
C GLN A 480 4.76 0.55 8.05
N HIS A 481 4.96 1.87 7.95
CA HIS A 481 6.28 2.46 8.11
C HIS A 481 6.72 2.60 9.59
N HIS A 482 5.79 2.60 10.55
CA HIS A 482 6.12 2.57 11.98
C HIS A 482 6.27 1.16 12.54
N PHE A 483 5.52 0.19 12.01
CA PHE A 483 5.45 -1.17 12.58
C PHE A 483 6.06 -2.25 11.67
N GLY A 484 6.59 -1.88 10.50
CA GLY A 484 7.25 -2.79 9.54
C GLY A 484 6.33 -3.49 8.55
N ALA A 485 5.04 -3.62 8.85
CA ALA A 485 4.03 -4.17 7.93
C ALA A 485 2.67 -3.47 8.12
N GLY A 486 1.84 -3.40 7.07
CA GLY A 486 0.50 -2.84 7.16
C GLY A 486 -0.49 -3.76 7.91
N LEU A 487 -1.56 -3.17 8.44
CA LEU A 487 -2.75 -3.93 8.88
C LEU A 487 -3.35 -4.72 7.71
N VAL A 488 -3.30 -4.15 6.52
CA VAL A 488 -3.45 -4.82 5.23
C VAL A 488 -2.04 -4.98 4.64
N ARG A 489 -1.56 -6.22 4.55
CA ARG A 489 -0.17 -6.52 4.14
C ARG A 489 0.12 -6.33 2.65
N THR A 490 -0.90 -6.00 1.86
CA THR A 490 -0.78 -5.66 0.44
C THR A 490 -1.14 -4.18 0.23
N PRO A 491 -0.22 -3.24 0.51
CA PRO A 491 -0.55 -1.80 0.60
C PRO A 491 -1.05 -1.16 -0.71
N ASN A 492 -0.81 -1.81 -1.86
CA ASN A 492 -1.30 -1.37 -3.18
C ASN A 492 -2.47 -2.22 -3.71
N ASN A 493 -2.99 -3.17 -2.91
CA ASN A 493 -4.12 -4.01 -3.31
C ASN A 493 -5.03 -4.31 -2.11
N PHE A 494 -6.14 -3.59 -2.01
CA PHE A 494 -7.24 -3.75 -1.05
C PHE A 494 -8.42 -4.53 -1.66
N GLY A 495 -8.26 -5.00 -2.90
CA GLY A 495 -9.23 -5.84 -3.62
C GLY A 495 -9.22 -7.28 -3.13
N PHE A 496 -9.91 -8.15 -3.87
CA PHE A 496 -10.17 -9.55 -3.52
C PHE A 496 -8.91 -10.39 -3.35
N ARG A 497 -7.90 -10.18 -4.19
CA ARG A 497 -6.59 -10.87 -4.10
C ARG A 497 -5.63 -10.21 -3.11
N GLY A 498 -6.02 -9.07 -2.52
CA GLY A 498 -5.29 -8.44 -1.44
C GLY A 498 -5.43 -9.20 -0.12
N ALA A 499 -4.54 -8.90 0.82
CA ALA A 499 -4.68 -9.38 2.19
C ALA A 499 -5.92 -8.76 2.84
N LEU A 500 -6.61 -9.54 3.68
CA LEU A 500 -7.61 -9.00 4.59
C LEU A 500 -6.92 -8.22 5.71
N PRO A 501 -7.56 -7.18 6.29
CA PRO A 501 -7.02 -6.45 7.42
C PRO A 501 -6.93 -7.37 8.65
N THR A 502 -5.78 -7.38 9.34
CA THR A 502 -5.64 -8.13 10.59
C THR A 502 -6.50 -7.54 11.71
N HIS A 503 -6.67 -6.21 11.70
CA HIS A 503 -7.46 -5.47 12.68
C HIS A 503 -8.43 -4.50 11.96
N PRO A 504 -9.54 -4.98 11.36
CA PRO A 504 -10.45 -4.15 10.57
C PRO A 504 -11.04 -2.97 11.35
N GLN A 505 -11.39 -3.19 12.62
CA GLN A 505 -11.94 -2.15 13.49
C GLN A 505 -10.91 -1.05 13.81
N LEU A 506 -9.64 -1.42 14.04
CA LEU A 506 -8.55 -0.47 14.24
C LEU A 506 -8.27 0.35 12.97
N LEU A 507 -8.28 -0.31 11.81
CA LEU A 507 -8.12 0.34 10.51
C LEU A 507 -9.21 1.40 10.27
N ASP A 508 -10.48 1.05 10.50
CA ASP A 508 -11.60 1.98 10.37
C ASP A 508 -11.54 3.11 11.40
N TRP A 509 -11.13 2.80 12.64
CA TRP A 509 -10.97 3.80 13.69
C TRP A 509 -9.87 4.81 13.35
N LEU A 510 -8.69 4.36 12.90
CA LEU A 510 -7.59 5.23 12.46
C LEU A 510 -7.99 6.09 11.24
N ALA A 511 -8.68 5.49 10.27
CA ALA A 511 -9.20 6.22 9.12
C ALA A 511 -10.18 7.33 9.56
N GLY A 512 -11.04 7.03 10.53
CA GLY A 512 -11.93 8.01 11.16
C GLY A 512 -11.18 9.13 11.89
N GLU A 513 -10.14 8.80 12.66
CA GLU A 513 -9.29 9.78 13.35
C GLU A 513 -8.59 10.72 12.37
N LEU A 514 -8.11 10.21 11.23
CA LEU A 514 -7.47 11.03 10.20
C LEU A 514 -8.45 12.06 9.62
N VAL A 515 -9.64 11.61 9.20
CA VAL A 515 -10.65 12.49 8.58
C VAL A 515 -11.16 13.52 9.60
N GLN A 516 -11.47 13.10 10.83
CA GLN A 516 -11.94 13.99 11.90
C GLN A 516 -10.85 14.97 12.35
N GLY A 517 -9.58 14.58 12.26
CA GLY A 517 -8.41 15.41 12.52
C GLY A 517 -8.06 16.38 11.39
N GLY A 518 -8.91 16.55 10.38
CA GLY A 518 -8.68 17.45 9.26
C GLY A 518 -7.55 16.98 8.34
N TRP A 519 -7.41 15.66 8.16
CA TRP A 519 -6.41 15.03 7.30
C TRP A 519 -4.95 15.33 7.66
N LYS A 520 -4.69 15.82 8.88
CA LYS A 520 -3.33 16.09 9.40
C LYS A 520 -2.63 14.79 9.75
N THR A 521 -1.54 14.48 9.07
CA THR A 521 -0.85 13.20 9.24
C THR A 521 -0.02 13.17 10.51
N LYS A 522 0.67 14.27 10.89
CA LYS A 522 1.54 14.30 12.09
C LYS A 522 0.83 13.87 13.38
N ARG A 523 -0.46 14.20 13.52
CA ARG A 523 -1.30 13.72 14.63
C ARG A 523 -1.39 12.18 14.65
N ILE A 524 -1.55 11.54 13.49
CA ILE A 524 -1.63 10.08 13.38
C ILE A 524 -0.27 9.43 13.66
N HIS A 525 0.85 10.02 13.21
CA HIS A 525 2.19 9.57 13.63
C HIS A 525 2.32 9.63 15.15
N LYS A 526 2.01 10.78 15.78
CA LYS A 526 2.08 10.93 17.24
C LYS A 526 1.21 9.89 17.95
N LEU A 527 -0.01 9.65 17.47
CA LEU A 527 -0.91 8.65 18.03
C LEU A 527 -0.29 7.23 18.02
N MET A 528 0.34 6.83 16.90
CA MET A 528 1.04 5.53 16.79
C MET A 528 2.25 5.46 17.73
N LEU A 529 3.09 6.50 17.76
CA LEU A 529 4.32 6.56 18.57
C LEU A 529 4.06 6.61 20.08
N MET A 530 2.92 7.18 20.48
CA MET A 530 2.50 7.25 21.88
C MET A 530 1.81 5.96 22.37
N SER A 531 1.57 4.99 21.49
CA SER A 531 1.00 3.69 21.89
C SER A 531 2.00 2.87 22.69
N ARG A 532 1.48 1.98 23.56
CA ARG A 532 2.31 0.95 24.19
C ARG A 532 2.86 -0.01 23.14
N LEU A 533 2.06 -0.33 22.12
CA LEU A 533 2.48 -1.18 21.00
C LEU A 533 3.83 -0.73 20.40
N TYR A 534 3.95 0.55 20.03
CA TYR A 534 5.19 1.07 19.43
C TYR A 534 6.39 0.96 20.36
N GLN A 535 6.16 1.06 21.67
CA GLN A 535 7.20 0.99 22.70
C GLN A 535 7.55 -0.46 23.13
N GLN A 536 6.93 -1.48 22.53
CA GLN A 536 7.24 -2.87 22.83
C GLN A 536 8.68 -3.23 22.42
N SER A 537 9.27 -4.17 23.16
CA SER A 537 10.51 -4.83 22.77
C SER A 537 10.27 -5.78 21.61
N SER A 538 11.33 -6.01 20.82
CA SER A 538 11.37 -7.10 19.85
C SER A 538 11.62 -8.47 20.49
N LEU A 539 12.03 -8.50 21.76
CA LEU A 539 12.25 -9.70 22.55
C LEU A 539 11.02 -10.03 23.40
N HIS A 540 10.65 -11.31 23.44
CA HIS A 540 9.55 -11.81 24.25
C HIS A 540 9.99 -13.06 25.05
N PRO A 541 9.69 -13.17 26.37
CA PRO A 541 10.08 -14.35 27.15
C PRO A 541 9.49 -15.67 26.63
N ARG A 542 8.27 -15.62 26.06
CA ARG A 542 7.57 -16.74 25.41
C ARG A 542 7.74 -16.77 23.88
N PHE A 543 8.84 -16.23 23.35
CA PHE A 543 9.02 -16.06 21.90
C PHE A 543 8.84 -17.37 21.12
N GLU A 544 9.44 -18.47 21.57
CA GLU A 544 9.36 -19.77 20.88
C GLU A 544 7.92 -20.29 20.76
N GLU A 545 7.11 -20.08 21.81
CA GLU A 545 5.70 -20.46 21.82
C GLU A 545 4.87 -19.57 20.89
N TYR A 546 5.04 -18.26 21.00
CA TYR A 546 4.22 -17.29 20.26
C TYR A 546 4.58 -17.27 18.78
N GLN A 547 5.84 -17.56 18.43
CA GLN A 547 6.25 -17.72 17.04
C GLN A 547 5.57 -18.93 16.38
N GLN A 548 5.26 -20.00 17.11
CA GLN A 548 4.53 -21.14 16.53
C GLN A 548 3.06 -20.79 16.26
N GLN A 549 2.46 -19.92 17.07
CA GLN A 549 1.06 -19.50 16.94
C GLN A 549 0.87 -18.38 15.91
N ASP A 550 1.76 -17.39 15.91
CA ASP A 550 1.72 -16.21 15.04
C ASP A 550 3.15 -15.84 14.57
N ALA A 551 3.73 -16.71 13.75
CA ALA A 551 5.08 -16.54 13.20
C ALA A 551 5.27 -15.22 12.46
N ALA A 552 4.20 -14.76 11.82
CA ALA A 552 4.19 -13.58 10.99
C ALA A 552 3.91 -12.30 11.79
N ASN A 553 3.70 -12.40 13.12
CA ASN A 553 3.38 -11.29 14.02
C ASN A 553 2.18 -10.45 13.54
N GLN A 554 1.12 -11.12 13.05
CA GLN A 554 -0.12 -10.47 12.60
C GLN A 554 -0.91 -9.85 13.74
N LEU A 555 -0.73 -10.37 14.96
CA LEU A 555 -1.40 -9.92 16.18
C LEU A 555 -0.60 -8.87 16.96
N TRP A 556 0.61 -8.52 16.48
CA TRP A 556 1.44 -7.45 17.05
C TRP A 556 1.87 -7.68 18.50
N TRP A 557 2.16 -8.94 18.86
CA TRP A 557 2.60 -9.32 20.22
C TRP A 557 4.03 -8.88 20.54
N ARG A 558 4.80 -8.40 19.56
CA ARG A 558 6.14 -7.79 19.74
C ARG A 558 6.41 -6.72 18.67
N ALA A 559 7.43 -5.89 18.90
CA ALA A 559 7.97 -5.04 17.85
C ALA A 559 8.73 -5.85 16.79
N GLU A 560 8.82 -5.30 15.57
CA GLU A 560 9.62 -5.89 14.50
C GLU A 560 11.07 -5.44 14.53
N ARG A 561 11.97 -6.37 14.20
CA ARG A 561 13.37 -6.03 13.94
C ARG A 561 13.52 -5.74 12.45
N TYR A 562 14.04 -4.56 12.12
CA TYR A 562 14.28 -4.19 10.73
C TYR A 562 15.69 -3.64 10.54
N ARG A 563 16.20 -3.93 9.34
CA ARG A 563 17.46 -3.44 8.82
C ARG A 563 17.29 -1.99 8.34
N LEU A 564 18.30 -1.14 8.52
CA LEU A 564 18.34 0.17 7.89
C LEU A 564 18.19 0.05 6.38
N ASP A 565 17.32 0.85 5.78
CA ASP A 565 17.24 0.98 4.32
C ASP A 565 18.50 1.65 3.75
N ALA A 566 18.69 1.53 2.43
CA ALA A 566 19.90 1.98 1.74
C ALA A 566 20.25 3.44 2.04
N GLU A 567 19.24 4.32 2.03
CA GLU A 567 19.35 5.73 2.31
C GLU A 567 19.77 5.99 3.77
N ALA A 568 19.07 5.39 4.74
CA ALA A 568 19.41 5.53 6.15
C ALA A 568 20.81 4.98 6.46
N LEU A 569 21.20 3.85 5.85
CA LEU A 569 22.53 3.26 6.04
C LEU A 569 23.64 4.21 5.56
N ARG A 570 23.52 4.72 4.33
CA ARG A 570 24.48 5.67 3.76
C ARG A 570 24.53 6.96 4.58
N ASP A 571 23.38 7.53 4.93
CA ASP A 571 23.30 8.76 5.72
C ASP A 571 23.89 8.56 7.12
N THR A 572 23.65 7.41 7.76
CA THR A 572 24.24 7.05 9.05
C THR A 572 25.76 7.03 8.97
N MET A 573 26.35 6.46 7.92
CA MET A 573 27.80 6.48 7.75
C MET A 573 28.36 7.91 7.65
N LEU A 574 27.61 8.86 7.07
CA LEU A 574 28.01 10.27 7.04
C LEU A 574 27.82 10.99 8.38
N VAL A 575 26.79 10.62 9.16
CA VAL A 575 26.56 11.17 10.51
C VAL A 575 27.68 10.75 11.46
N VAL A 576 28.03 9.46 11.47
CA VAL A 576 29.02 8.94 12.43
C VAL A 576 30.43 9.43 12.12
N THR A 577 30.73 9.78 10.87
CA THR A 577 32.00 10.45 10.51
C THR A 577 31.96 11.97 10.69
N GLY A 578 30.79 12.56 10.96
CA GLY A 578 30.62 14.00 11.14
C GLY A 578 30.65 14.79 9.83
N GLU A 579 30.43 14.11 8.71
CA GLU A 579 30.55 14.70 7.37
C GLU A 579 29.20 15.04 6.73
N LEU A 580 28.08 14.55 7.28
CA LEU A 580 26.75 14.79 6.71
C LEU A 580 26.48 16.29 6.54
N ASP A 581 26.20 16.68 5.30
CA ASP A 581 25.68 18.00 4.97
C ASP A 581 24.15 17.98 5.06
N SER A 582 23.60 18.74 6.01
CA SER A 582 22.16 18.86 6.26
C SER A 582 21.45 19.86 5.34
N THR A 583 22.09 20.32 4.26
CA THR A 583 21.49 21.25 3.29
C THR A 583 20.31 20.60 2.57
N GLN A 584 19.13 21.18 2.82
CA GLN A 584 17.85 20.72 2.27
C GLN A 584 17.52 21.37 0.93
N GLY A 585 16.85 20.61 0.07
CA GLY A 585 16.31 21.06 -1.21
C GLY A 585 17.35 21.34 -2.31
N GLY A 586 16.89 21.81 -3.47
CA GLY A 586 17.73 22.13 -4.61
C GLY A 586 18.10 20.91 -5.48
N PRO A 587 18.88 21.13 -6.56
CA PRO A 587 19.27 20.06 -7.47
C PRO A 587 19.98 18.89 -6.78
N SER A 588 19.80 17.70 -7.35
CA SER A 588 20.43 16.47 -6.86
C SER A 588 21.92 16.41 -7.19
N PHE A 589 22.69 15.75 -6.33
CA PHE A 589 24.10 15.45 -6.60
C PHE A 589 24.24 14.08 -7.27
N ARG A 590 25.24 13.92 -8.14
CA ARG A 590 25.60 12.61 -8.71
C ARG A 590 26.68 11.95 -7.84
N PRO A 591 26.41 10.83 -7.16
CA PRO A 591 27.42 10.13 -6.38
C PRO A 591 28.56 9.61 -7.27
N THR A 592 29.73 9.41 -6.70
CA THR A 592 30.79 8.63 -7.36
C THR A 592 30.30 7.21 -7.61
N MET A 593 30.51 6.72 -8.83
CA MET A 593 30.12 5.37 -9.25
C MET A 593 31.37 4.49 -9.30
N ASP A 594 31.28 3.26 -8.81
CA ASP A 594 32.38 2.29 -8.93
C ASP A 594 32.68 2.00 -10.41
N GLU A 595 33.96 1.93 -10.78
CA GLU A 595 34.39 1.75 -12.18
C GLU A 595 33.76 0.51 -12.83
N GLY A 596 33.62 -0.58 -12.06
CA GLY A 596 33.00 -1.83 -12.50
C GLY A 596 31.57 -1.66 -13.02
N ALA A 597 30.79 -0.75 -12.42
CA ALA A 597 29.41 -0.46 -12.86
C ALA A 597 29.36 0.30 -14.20
N LEU A 598 30.46 0.94 -14.60
CA LEU A 598 30.56 1.70 -15.85
C LEU A 598 31.17 0.88 -16.99
N VAL A 599 31.77 -0.29 -16.73
CA VAL A 599 32.54 -1.07 -17.72
C VAL A 599 31.70 -1.46 -18.95
N GLY A 600 30.42 -1.82 -18.75
CA GLY A 600 29.51 -2.26 -19.81
C GLY A 600 28.91 -1.15 -20.69
N LEU A 601 29.16 0.13 -20.36
CA LEU A 601 28.56 1.25 -21.07
C LEU A 601 29.39 1.70 -22.27
N SER A 602 28.76 1.84 -23.43
CA SER A 602 29.43 2.19 -24.70
C SER A 602 30.11 3.57 -24.67
N ARG A 603 29.69 4.48 -23.78
CA ARG A 603 30.31 5.81 -23.57
C ARG A 603 30.39 6.14 -22.07
N LYS A 604 31.45 5.70 -21.40
CA LYS A 604 31.60 5.77 -19.93
C LYS A 604 31.55 7.20 -19.37
N GLU A 605 32.34 8.12 -19.93
CA GLU A 605 32.44 9.51 -19.46
C GLU A 605 31.18 10.34 -19.74
N ALA A 606 30.48 10.05 -20.84
CA ALA A 606 29.20 10.69 -21.16
C ALA A 606 28.03 10.11 -20.36
N ALA A 607 28.18 8.91 -19.79
CA ALA A 607 27.10 8.23 -19.09
C ALA A 607 26.90 8.72 -17.65
N TRP A 608 27.99 9.12 -16.97
CA TRP A 608 27.95 9.55 -15.58
C TRP A 608 29.12 10.47 -15.22
N GLN A 609 28.81 11.67 -14.73
CA GLN A 609 29.79 12.59 -14.15
C GLN A 609 29.43 12.82 -12.68
N ALA A 610 30.33 12.43 -11.77
CA ALA A 610 30.12 12.63 -10.34
C ALA A 610 30.17 14.11 -9.97
N SER A 611 29.33 14.51 -9.01
CA SER A 611 29.39 15.83 -8.38
C SER A 611 30.67 15.97 -7.54
N PRO A 612 31.11 17.20 -7.23
CA PRO A 612 32.19 17.43 -6.29
C PRO A 612 31.98 16.72 -4.94
N PRO A 613 33.05 16.20 -4.28
CA PRO A 613 32.94 15.41 -3.05
C PRO A 613 32.16 16.07 -1.91
N GLU A 614 32.24 17.40 -1.78
CA GLU A 614 31.52 18.17 -0.77
C GLU A 614 30.00 18.09 -0.96
N GLN A 615 29.50 18.09 -2.20
CA GLN A 615 28.07 17.97 -2.49
C GLN A 615 27.57 16.55 -2.26
N GLN A 616 28.44 15.56 -2.42
CA GLN A 616 28.09 14.16 -2.20
C GLN A 616 27.84 13.84 -0.72
N ARG A 617 28.17 14.73 0.21
CA ARG A 617 27.93 14.52 1.64
C ARG A 617 26.49 14.82 2.08
N ARG A 618 25.64 15.26 1.16
CA ARG A 618 24.22 15.49 1.42
C ARG A 618 23.48 14.17 1.65
N ARG A 619 22.31 14.29 2.29
CA ARG A 619 21.39 13.16 2.47
C ARG A 619 21.11 12.44 1.15
N SER A 620 20.97 11.13 1.24
CA SER A 620 20.77 10.24 0.10
C SER A 620 19.45 10.50 -0.64
N LEU A 621 18.48 11.17 -0.03
CA LEU A 621 17.27 11.68 -0.69
C LEU A 621 17.60 12.65 -1.85
N TYR A 622 18.70 13.40 -1.75
CA TYR A 622 19.18 14.36 -2.75
C TYR A 622 20.15 13.75 -3.75
N MET A 623 20.28 12.43 -3.76
CA MET A 623 21.09 11.69 -4.71
C MET A 623 20.34 11.57 -6.04
N PHE A 624 21.03 11.85 -7.15
CA PHE A 624 20.46 11.77 -8.50
C PHE A 624 20.06 10.33 -8.83
N SER A 625 18.77 10.13 -9.14
CA SER A 625 18.21 8.81 -9.48
C SER A 625 18.07 8.66 -10.99
N LYS A 626 19.00 7.90 -11.59
CA LYS A 626 18.99 7.56 -13.02
C LYS A 626 18.47 6.15 -13.22
N ARG A 627 17.34 6.02 -13.93
CA ARG A 627 16.61 4.76 -14.11
C ARG A 627 17.45 3.66 -14.76
N SER A 628 18.27 4.00 -15.76
CA SER A 628 19.13 3.02 -16.44
C SER A 628 20.41 2.67 -15.67
N LEU A 629 20.76 3.41 -14.61
CA LEU A 629 22.01 3.25 -13.88
C LEU A 629 21.87 3.69 -12.42
N LEU A 630 21.30 2.81 -11.62
CA LEU A 630 21.20 3.01 -10.16
C LEU A 630 22.53 2.66 -9.48
N LEU A 631 22.83 3.33 -8.36
CA LEU A 631 24.06 3.11 -7.59
C LEU A 631 24.07 1.67 -7.00
N PRO A 632 25.09 0.83 -7.27
CA PRO A 632 25.12 -0.57 -6.83
C PRO A 632 24.96 -0.78 -5.33
N MET A 633 25.53 0.10 -4.51
CA MET A 633 25.34 0.05 -3.05
C MET A 633 23.86 0.17 -2.69
N MET A 634 23.13 1.08 -3.34
CA MET A 634 21.73 1.33 -3.03
C MET A 634 20.85 0.14 -3.44
N THR A 635 21.07 -0.41 -4.64
CA THR A 635 20.31 -1.58 -5.12
C THR A 635 20.59 -2.82 -4.30
N THR A 636 21.85 -3.03 -3.85
CA THR A 636 22.22 -4.13 -2.95
C THR A 636 21.44 -4.09 -1.64
N PHE A 637 21.12 -2.90 -1.14
CA PHE A 637 20.33 -2.67 0.07
C PHE A 637 18.84 -2.43 -0.21
N ASN A 638 18.33 -2.97 -1.33
CA ASN A 638 16.92 -2.97 -1.73
C ASN A 638 16.33 -1.57 -2.00
N PHE A 639 17.08 -0.67 -2.65
CA PHE A 639 16.48 0.55 -3.22
C PHE A 639 15.32 0.21 -4.17
N SER A 640 14.27 1.04 -4.20
CA SER A 640 13.03 0.74 -4.92
C SER A 640 13.23 0.68 -6.44
N ASP A 641 12.43 -0.17 -7.10
CA ASP A 641 12.19 -0.01 -8.53
C ASP A 641 11.55 1.37 -8.76
N THR A 642 12.09 2.10 -9.73
CA THR A 642 11.60 3.43 -10.08
C THR A 642 10.56 3.37 -11.19
N ILE A 643 10.40 2.24 -11.91
CA ILE A 643 9.55 2.09 -13.10
C ILE A 643 8.07 1.98 -12.73
N SER A 644 7.76 1.25 -11.65
CA SER A 644 6.39 1.04 -11.18
C SER A 644 6.17 1.60 -9.77
N PRO A 645 4.92 1.95 -9.39
CA PRO A 645 4.56 2.29 -8.02
C PRO A 645 5.01 1.21 -7.02
N CYS A 646 5.85 1.57 -6.05
CA CYS A 646 6.34 0.67 -5.02
C CYS A 646 5.63 0.93 -3.68
N GLY A 647 4.68 0.06 -3.31
CA GLY A 647 3.95 0.17 -2.03
C GLY A 647 4.71 -0.35 -0.81
N GLN A 648 5.63 -1.27 -1.04
CA GLN A 648 6.51 -1.84 -0.03
C GLN A 648 7.76 -2.35 -0.74
N ARG A 649 8.94 -1.98 -0.23
CA ARG A 649 10.22 -2.54 -0.70
C ARG A 649 10.41 -3.92 -0.10
N ASP A 650 11.04 -4.82 -0.87
CA ASP A 650 11.55 -6.07 -0.31
C ASP A 650 12.66 -5.77 0.70
N VAL A 651 12.71 -6.54 1.78
CA VAL A 651 13.81 -6.49 2.75
C VAL A 651 14.52 -7.82 2.72
N THR A 652 15.73 -7.84 2.16
CA THR A 652 16.58 -9.03 2.18
C THR A 652 17.69 -8.89 3.21
N ILE A 653 18.07 -10.03 3.77
CA ILE A 653 19.27 -10.21 4.61
C ILE A 653 20.12 -11.25 3.88
N ALA A 654 21.13 -10.79 3.13
CA ALA A 654 21.94 -11.65 2.27
C ALA A 654 23.44 -11.46 2.55
N PRO A 655 24.27 -12.52 2.46
CA PRO A 655 25.73 -12.40 2.61
C PRO A 655 26.36 -11.38 1.64
N THR A 656 25.77 -11.20 0.46
CA THR A 656 26.21 -10.23 -0.55
C THR A 656 26.13 -8.78 -0.05
N GLN A 657 25.22 -8.45 0.88
CA GLN A 657 25.12 -7.12 1.48
C GLN A 657 26.29 -6.84 2.43
N ALA A 658 26.66 -7.82 3.26
CA ALA A 658 27.84 -7.70 4.13
C ALA A 658 29.11 -7.58 3.28
N LEU A 659 29.25 -8.43 2.24
CA LEU A 659 30.36 -8.36 1.29
C LEU A 659 30.42 -7.02 0.54
N ALA A 660 29.28 -6.42 0.18
CA ALA A 660 29.25 -5.11 -0.43
C ALA A 660 29.85 -4.05 0.49
N LEU A 661 29.45 -4.00 1.76
CA LEU A 661 30.05 -3.06 2.73
C LEU A 661 31.52 -3.35 3.03
N MET A 662 31.95 -4.61 2.93
CA MET A 662 33.36 -4.97 3.12
C MET A 662 34.26 -4.53 1.97
N ASN A 663 33.74 -4.41 0.74
CA ASN A 663 34.56 -4.16 -0.45
C ASN A 663 34.25 -2.82 -1.14
N ASN A 664 33.28 -2.07 -0.64
CA ASN A 664 32.86 -0.83 -1.27
C ASN A 664 33.76 0.34 -0.86
N SER A 665 34.17 1.13 -1.85
CA SER A 665 35.04 2.30 -1.70
C SER A 665 34.48 3.33 -0.72
N PHE A 666 33.18 3.63 -0.79
CA PHE A 666 32.53 4.55 0.14
C PHE A 666 32.62 4.05 1.59
N ALA A 667 32.37 2.77 1.85
CA ALA A 667 32.50 2.22 3.20
C ALA A 667 33.93 2.31 3.75
N HIS A 668 34.95 2.07 2.92
CA HIS A 668 36.35 2.26 3.29
C HIS A 668 36.68 3.74 3.58
N ASP A 669 36.24 4.66 2.72
CA ASP A 669 36.44 6.09 2.92
C ASP A 669 35.80 6.59 4.21
N ARG A 670 34.60 6.09 4.56
CA ARG A 670 33.94 6.41 5.83
C ARG A 670 34.65 5.79 7.03
N SER A 671 35.23 4.59 6.87
CA SER A 671 36.03 3.96 7.93
C SER A 671 37.27 4.78 8.26
N MET A 672 37.98 5.27 7.23
CA MET A 672 39.13 6.17 7.39
C MET A 672 38.72 7.53 7.96
N ALA A 673 37.59 8.10 7.53
CA ALA A 673 37.09 9.36 8.07
C ALA A 673 36.70 9.25 9.55
N LEU A 674 36.09 8.14 9.98
CA LEU A 674 35.76 7.89 11.37
C LEU A 674 37.04 7.77 12.23
N ALA A 675 38.05 7.04 11.76
CA ALA A 675 39.33 6.94 12.45
C ALA A 675 39.99 8.32 12.64
N LYS A 676 40.02 9.14 11.58
CA LYS A 676 40.52 10.53 11.66
C LYS A 676 39.74 11.37 12.67
N ARG A 677 38.41 11.25 12.69
CA ARG A 677 37.54 11.93 13.67
C ARG A 677 37.88 11.53 15.10
N VAL A 678 38.11 10.24 15.36
CA VAL A 678 38.50 9.74 16.69
C VAL A 678 39.87 10.28 17.09
N THR A 679 40.88 10.21 16.21
CA THR A 679 42.24 10.72 16.52
C THR A 679 42.32 12.23 16.71
N ALA A 680 41.33 12.98 16.20
CA ALA A 680 41.28 14.43 16.36
C ALA A 680 40.80 14.87 17.76
N VAL A 681 40.30 13.95 18.59
CA VAL A 681 39.92 14.25 19.98
C VAL A 681 41.20 14.31 20.83
N GLU A 682 41.54 15.50 21.30
CA GLU A 682 42.73 15.75 22.14
C GLU A 682 42.69 14.92 23.43
N GLU A 683 43.89 14.54 23.91
CA GLU A 683 44.10 13.81 25.17
C GLU A 683 43.43 12.42 25.26
N SER A 684 43.03 11.82 24.13
CA SER A 684 42.50 10.46 24.09
C SER A 684 43.60 9.39 24.04
N ASP A 685 43.62 8.50 25.05
CA ASP A 685 44.42 7.27 24.98
C ASP A 685 43.75 6.21 24.09
N LEU A 686 44.44 5.09 23.83
CA LEU A 686 43.93 4.05 22.94
C LEU A 686 42.61 3.43 23.43
N SER A 687 42.40 3.34 24.75
CA SER A 687 41.15 2.81 25.32
C SER A 687 40.00 3.80 25.13
N GLU A 688 40.25 5.10 25.32
CA GLU A 688 39.27 6.14 25.07
C GLU A 688 38.96 6.27 23.57
N GLN A 689 39.95 6.09 22.69
CA GLN A 689 39.71 6.02 21.24
C GLN A 689 38.77 4.88 20.87
N VAL A 690 38.94 3.70 21.48
CA VAL A 690 37.99 2.58 21.32
C VAL A 690 36.60 2.97 21.82
N GLN A 691 36.49 3.62 22.99
CA GLN A 691 35.19 4.11 23.48
C GLN A 691 34.54 5.10 22.50
N LEU A 692 35.30 6.02 21.93
CA LEU A 692 34.82 7.00 20.95
C LEU A 692 34.30 6.31 19.67
N VAL A 693 34.97 5.25 19.20
CA VAL A 693 34.47 4.46 18.05
C VAL A 693 33.06 3.92 18.34
N TRP A 694 32.82 3.34 19.52
CA TRP A 694 31.49 2.85 19.91
C TRP A 694 30.47 3.99 20.09
N ARG A 695 30.87 5.09 20.74
CA ARG A 695 29.97 6.24 20.97
C ARG A 695 29.56 6.90 19.66
N PHE A 696 30.45 7.03 18.69
CA PHE A 696 30.12 7.58 17.38
C PHE A 696 29.36 6.61 16.50
N ALA A 697 29.78 5.33 16.41
CA ALA A 697 29.15 4.37 15.50
C ALA A 697 27.81 3.83 16.03
N LEU A 698 27.71 3.55 17.33
CA LEU A 698 26.60 2.83 17.94
C LEU A 698 25.84 3.63 19.01
N SER A 699 26.27 4.85 19.32
CA SER A 699 25.65 5.72 20.33
C SER A 699 25.56 5.09 21.72
N ARG A 700 26.53 4.23 22.07
CA ARG A 700 26.71 3.66 23.41
C ARG A 700 28.19 3.52 23.74
N SER A 701 28.52 3.27 25.00
CA SER A 701 29.89 2.90 25.37
C SER A 701 30.17 1.42 25.08
N ALA A 702 31.43 1.11 24.80
CA ALA A 702 31.92 -0.26 24.66
C ALA A 702 31.95 -0.96 26.02
N LYS A 703 31.51 -2.21 26.06
CA LYS A 703 31.65 -3.10 27.22
C LYS A 703 33.12 -3.46 27.42
N SER A 704 33.51 -3.85 28.63
CA SER A 704 34.91 -4.21 28.94
C SER A 704 35.48 -5.31 28.02
N GLU A 705 34.68 -6.32 27.68
CA GLU A 705 35.05 -7.38 26.74
C GLU A 705 35.26 -6.85 25.31
N GLU A 706 34.41 -5.91 24.86
CA GLU A 706 34.53 -5.29 23.55
C GLU A 706 35.77 -4.40 23.46
N VAL A 707 36.10 -3.68 24.55
CA VAL A 707 37.33 -2.89 24.63
C VAL A 707 38.56 -3.79 24.51
N GLN A 708 38.57 -4.92 25.22
CA GLN A 708 39.69 -5.86 25.16
C GLN A 708 39.88 -6.40 23.73
N LEU A 709 38.81 -6.88 23.10
CA LEU A 709 38.87 -7.40 21.72
C LEU A 709 39.32 -6.33 20.71
N ALA A 710 38.86 -5.09 20.89
CA ALA A 710 39.26 -3.98 20.04
C ALA A 710 40.75 -3.66 20.19
N LEU A 711 41.28 -3.65 21.41
CA LEU A 711 42.71 -3.41 21.66
C LEU A 711 43.59 -4.52 21.06
N GLU A 712 43.16 -5.78 21.17
CA GLU A 712 43.83 -6.92 20.52
C GLU A 712 43.82 -6.80 18.99
N HIS A 713 42.67 -6.42 18.40
CA HIS A 713 42.56 -6.16 16.96
C HIS A 713 43.48 -5.02 16.50
N LEU A 714 43.49 -3.90 17.22
CA LEU A 714 44.33 -2.74 16.90
C LEU A 714 45.82 -3.11 16.92
N ALA A 715 46.27 -3.89 17.90
CA ALA A 715 47.65 -4.37 17.95
C ALA A 715 47.98 -5.24 16.72
N GLN A 716 47.14 -6.21 16.39
CA GLN A 716 47.34 -7.09 15.24
C GLN A 716 47.34 -6.33 13.91
N GLN A 717 46.47 -5.35 13.72
CA GLN A 717 46.42 -4.57 12.48
C GLN A 717 47.59 -3.59 12.38
N ARG A 718 48.02 -2.98 13.49
CA ARG A 718 49.19 -2.11 13.49
C ARG A 718 50.43 -2.87 13.03
N ASP A 719 50.62 -4.09 13.53
CA ASP A 719 51.76 -4.93 13.13
C ASP A 719 51.66 -5.33 11.63
N ARG A 720 50.45 -5.50 11.08
CA ARG A 720 50.27 -5.75 9.63
C ARG A 720 50.56 -4.53 8.75
N PHE A 721 50.34 -3.32 9.27
CA PHE A 721 50.56 -2.08 8.56
C PHE A 721 51.92 -1.46 8.89
N GLU A 722 52.88 -2.20 9.46
CA GLU A 722 54.15 -1.64 9.96
C GLU A 722 54.99 -0.93 8.89
N GLU A 723 54.84 -1.33 7.62
CA GLU A 723 55.54 -0.72 6.47
C GLU A 723 54.81 0.51 5.89
N GLU A 724 53.58 0.79 6.34
CA GLU A 724 52.76 1.91 5.86
C GLU A 724 53.06 3.22 6.60
N ALA A 725 52.75 4.36 5.98
CA ALA A 725 53.09 5.68 6.53
C ALA A 725 52.36 6.04 7.84
N SER A 726 51.24 5.38 8.18
CA SER A 726 50.47 5.65 9.40
C SER A 726 49.81 4.37 9.93
N PRO A 727 50.59 3.43 10.50
CA PRO A 727 50.11 2.11 10.90
C PRO A 727 48.99 2.18 11.95
N GLU A 728 49.08 3.11 12.91
CA GLU A 728 48.09 3.29 13.97
C GLU A 728 46.74 3.78 13.42
N LEU A 729 46.78 4.75 12.49
CA LEU A 729 45.57 5.27 11.87
C LEU A 729 44.89 4.20 10.98
N LEU A 730 45.68 3.40 10.26
CA LEU A 730 45.17 2.30 9.44
C LEU A 730 44.57 1.17 10.31
N ALA A 731 45.20 0.85 11.44
CA ALA A 731 44.65 -0.09 12.41
C ALA A 731 43.30 0.40 12.96
N LEU A 732 43.21 1.68 13.31
CA LEU A 732 41.95 2.28 13.77
C LEU A 732 40.89 2.34 12.66
N ALA A 733 41.28 2.63 11.42
CA ALA A 733 40.39 2.57 10.26
C ALA A 733 39.86 1.16 10.01
N SER A 734 40.68 0.12 10.23
CA SER A 734 40.25 -1.27 10.18
C SER A 734 39.21 -1.58 11.27
N LEU A 735 39.41 -1.11 12.51
CA LEU A 735 38.39 -1.25 13.57
C LEU A 735 37.09 -0.54 13.20
N CYS A 736 37.18 0.69 12.67
CA CYS A 736 36.00 1.44 12.20
C CYS A 736 35.26 0.68 11.10
N HIS A 737 35.98 0.02 10.19
CA HIS A 737 35.39 -0.78 9.11
C HIS A 737 34.61 -1.98 9.65
N VAL A 738 35.13 -2.68 10.67
CA VAL A 738 34.40 -3.74 11.38
C VAL A 738 33.11 -3.19 11.99
N MET A 739 33.16 -2.01 12.62
CA MET A 739 31.98 -1.41 13.26
C MET A 739 30.90 -1.01 12.26
N LEU A 740 31.27 -0.40 11.13
CA LEU A 740 30.35 -0.03 10.05
C LEU A 740 29.73 -1.25 9.33
N ASN A 741 30.33 -2.44 9.49
CA ASN A 741 29.81 -3.71 8.96
C ASN A 741 29.03 -4.53 10.02
N SER A 742 29.00 -4.08 11.27
CA SER A 742 28.39 -4.84 12.36
C SER A 742 26.86 -4.89 12.26
N ASN A 743 26.27 -5.97 12.77
CA ASN A 743 24.80 -6.08 12.85
C ASN A 743 24.19 -4.93 13.67
N GLU A 744 24.84 -4.49 14.75
CA GLU A 744 24.33 -3.40 15.59
C GLU A 744 24.33 -2.05 14.87
N PHE A 745 25.25 -1.83 13.92
CA PHE A 745 25.23 -0.64 13.07
C PHE A 745 24.09 -0.69 12.04
N ILE A 746 23.84 -1.88 11.47
CA ILE A 746 22.94 -2.10 10.33
C ILE A 746 21.48 -2.32 10.75
N PHE A 747 21.23 -2.75 11.99
CA PHE A 747 19.89 -2.96 12.55
C PHE A 747 19.54 -1.88 13.60
N VAL A 748 18.24 -1.60 13.73
CA VAL A 748 17.74 -0.56 14.64
C VAL A 748 17.66 -1.02 16.09
N ASP A 749 17.15 -2.23 16.33
CA ASP A 749 16.84 -2.81 17.66
C ASP A 749 17.83 -3.86 18.17
#